data_AF-A0A674D864-F1
#
_entry.id   AF-A0A674D864-F1
#
_cell.length_a   1.000
_cell.length_b   1.000
_cell.length_c   1.000
_cell.angle_alpha   90.00
_cell.angle_beta   90.00
_cell.angle_gamma   90.00
#
_symmetry.space_group_name_H-M   'P 1'
#
loop_
_entity.id
_entity.type
_entity.pdbx_description
1 polymer ?
#
loop_
_entity_poly.entity_id
_entity_poly.type
_entity_poly.pdbx_seq_one_letter_code
_entity_poly.pdbx_strand_id
1 'polypeptide(L)'
;PFGQSKLYRSENYGKSFQDVTNLINNTFIRTEFGIAIGPENSGKVILTGDVSGSLGSRIFISRDFGNSFEQQDLPFNPLMQITYNPRDANVLLVISNTNELWLSEDFGENWRKIHDMVCLAKWMIHVSTNQGEEWNMAQLPPVGHEEFYSILSANDDMVFMHVDEPGDTGYGSIYVSDDRGTVYSKSLDRHLYTTTGGDTDFTNVTSLRGVFITSILAEDGSVQSVVSFDQGGEWVPLQKPANTKCDSTAKDPDKCSLHIHAAYSTAMKMNVPMLPLSEPNAVGLIMAHGSVGDAISVMKPDVFVSDDGGYTWLQALEGPHHYAILDSGGLLVAVEHSAQPIKDIKFSTDEGQCWHVHQFTSDPIHFTGLASEPGARSMNVSVWGYRDSLLSQYWVSVTIDFRELLTRDCEDQDYVQWLAHSDDISDPNDGCMLGYKEKFLRLRKASVCLKGRDYEVNKQPTPCPCTLDDFQCDFGYYRKENSSECVEQPDLKGHVLEFCLQGKKELLQTRGYRKIPGDKCEGGTQPERKEIDLSKRCVNDLLGPQELLVMTVLIIILLSIVAGVLFVKKYVCGGRFLVHRYSVLQQHAEAQGDGVDEPLDSNHTRASNKTGLHDSDEVMVQTHIIFFCFWMASALIINIQFTSIPW
;
A
#
# COMPACT_ATOMS: atom_id res chain seq x y z
N PRO A 1 -34.40 29.36 1.01
CA PRO A 1 -34.12 29.48 2.46
C PRO A 1 -32.67 29.06 2.73
N PHE A 2 -31.79 30.01 3.03
CA PHE A 2 -30.39 29.72 3.36
C PHE A 2 -30.39 28.75 4.55
N GLY A 3 -29.89 27.53 4.33
CA GLY A 3 -29.99 26.44 5.29
C GLY A 3 -29.26 26.77 6.58
N GLN A 4 -29.91 26.55 7.72
CA GLN A 4 -29.25 26.56 9.02
C GLN A 4 -28.85 25.13 9.37
N SER A 5 -27.63 24.96 9.88
CA SER A 5 -27.20 23.68 10.46
C SER A 5 -27.97 23.40 11.75
N LYS A 6 -28.23 22.13 12.04
CA LYS A 6 -28.82 21.66 13.28
C LYS A 6 -27.86 20.70 13.97
N LEU A 7 -27.65 20.88 15.27
CA LEU A 7 -26.78 20.04 16.08
C LEU A 7 -27.58 19.38 17.19
N TYR A 8 -27.52 18.06 17.26
CA TYR A 8 -28.17 17.25 18.28
C TYR A 8 -27.14 16.49 19.09
N ARG A 9 -27.39 16.31 20.39
CA ARG A 9 -26.49 15.61 21.30
C ARG A 9 -27.26 14.56 22.10
N SER A 10 -26.64 13.39 22.31
CA SER A 10 -27.17 12.32 23.15
C SER A 10 -26.11 11.88 24.16
N GLU A 11 -26.54 11.59 25.38
CA GLU A 11 -25.70 11.05 26.47
C GLU A 11 -26.11 9.64 26.88
N ASN A 12 -27.07 9.04 26.16
CA ASN A 12 -27.67 7.76 26.51
C ASN A 12 -27.72 6.83 25.30
N TYR A 13 -26.61 6.75 24.57
CA TYR A 13 -26.44 5.84 23.43
C TYR A 13 -27.42 6.07 22.28
N GLY A 14 -27.91 7.30 22.10
CA GLY A 14 -28.89 7.62 21.07
C GLY A 14 -30.33 7.25 21.43
N LYS A 15 -30.64 6.91 22.69
CA LYS A 15 -32.03 6.70 23.14
C LYS A 15 -32.85 7.99 23.11
N SER A 16 -32.21 9.13 23.41
CA SER A 16 -32.81 10.46 23.26
C SER A 16 -31.78 11.49 22.81
N PHE A 17 -32.23 12.50 22.08
CA PHE A 17 -31.42 13.60 21.56
C PHE A 17 -31.96 14.95 22.04
N GLN A 18 -31.05 15.86 22.38
CA GLN A 18 -31.34 17.27 22.69
C GLN A 18 -30.86 18.16 21.53
N ASP A 19 -31.72 19.09 21.06
CA ASP A 19 -31.30 20.15 20.13
C ASP A 19 -30.40 21.13 20.87
N VAL A 20 -29.12 21.16 20.51
CA VAL A 20 -28.08 22.02 21.07
C VAL A 20 -27.56 23.03 20.04
N THR A 21 -28.31 23.27 18.97
CA THR A 21 -27.92 24.20 17.89
C THR A 21 -27.62 25.61 18.39
N ASN A 22 -28.25 26.04 19.48
CA ASN A 22 -27.98 27.33 20.10
C ASN A 22 -26.53 27.45 20.62
N LEU A 23 -25.85 26.35 20.96
CA LEU A 23 -24.46 26.38 21.40
C LEU A 23 -23.49 26.81 20.30
N ILE A 24 -23.88 26.62 19.03
CA ILE A 24 -23.10 27.07 17.86
C ILE A 24 -23.71 28.33 17.24
N ASN A 25 -24.50 29.10 17.99
CA ASN A 25 -25.15 30.34 17.53
C ASN A 25 -25.95 30.19 16.21
N ASN A 26 -26.48 28.99 15.92
CA ASN A 26 -27.14 28.67 14.66
C ASN A 26 -26.27 28.95 13.41
N THR A 27 -24.94 28.88 13.56
CA THR A 27 -23.98 29.07 12.47
C THR A 27 -24.03 27.90 11.49
N PHE A 28 -23.78 28.22 10.21
CA PHE A 28 -23.62 27.21 9.17
C PHE A 28 -22.28 26.47 9.36
N ILE A 29 -22.36 25.16 9.55
CA ILE A 29 -21.22 24.27 9.71
C ILE A 29 -20.87 23.65 8.36
N ARG A 30 -19.59 23.69 8.01
CA ARG A 30 -19.02 23.14 6.78
C ARG A 30 -18.89 21.63 6.88
N THR A 31 -19.78 20.91 6.19
CA THR A 31 -19.87 19.45 6.28
C THR A 31 -18.66 18.74 5.68
N GLU A 32 -17.93 19.37 4.76
CA GLU A 32 -16.71 18.85 4.16
C GLU A 32 -15.59 18.60 5.18
N PHE A 33 -15.61 19.29 6.33
CA PHE A 33 -14.66 19.08 7.42
C PHE A 33 -15.19 18.13 8.51
N GLY A 34 -16.43 17.66 8.40
CA GLY A 34 -17.07 16.78 9.39
C GLY A 34 -17.04 17.34 10.82
N ILE A 35 -16.97 16.43 11.80
CA ILE A 35 -16.79 16.75 13.22
C ILE A 35 -15.43 16.19 13.64
N ALA A 36 -14.51 17.04 14.08
CA ALA A 36 -13.19 16.62 14.52
C ALA A 36 -13.24 16.23 16.01
N ILE A 37 -13.32 14.93 16.27
CA ILE A 37 -13.39 14.33 17.61
C ILE A 37 -11.97 14.07 18.13
N GLY A 38 -11.71 14.52 19.36
CA GLY A 38 -10.41 14.30 20.01
C GLY A 38 -10.17 12.84 20.36
N PRO A 39 -8.90 12.43 20.55
CA PRO A 39 -8.56 11.06 20.85
C PRO A 39 -9.10 10.62 22.22
N GLU A 40 -9.33 9.31 22.35
CA GLU A 40 -9.74 8.63 23.57
C GLU A 40 -10.98 9.28 24.26
N ASN A 41 -10.90 9.53 25.57
CA ASN A 41 -11.94 10.17 26.37
C ASN A 41 -11.63 11.64 26.66
N SER A 42 -10.90 12.32 25.76
CA SER A 42 -10.53 13.73 25.95
C SER A 42 -11.74 14.68 26.03
N GLY A 43 -12.90 14.26 25.53
CA GLY A 43 -14.12 15.07 25.48
C GLY A 43 -14.04 16.24 24.50
N LYS A 44 -13.02 16.27 23.65
CA LYS A 44 -12.74 17.38 22.75
C LYS A 44 -13.50 17.24 21.44
N VAL A 45 -14.14 18.32 21.02
CA VAL A 45 -14.90 18.37 19.76
C VAL A 45 -14.63 19.70 19.07
N ILE A 46 -14.32 19.65 17.78
CA ILE A 46 -14.19 20.84 16.93
C ILE A 46 -15.19 20.77 15.77
N LEU A 47 -15.93 21.85 15.57
CA LEU A 47 -16.79 22.09 14.41
C LEU A 47 -16.27 23.29 13.63
N THR A 48 -16.13 23.17 12.32
CA THR A 48 -15.68 24.28 11.46
C THR A 48 -16.88 24.92 10.76
N GLY A 49 -17.02 26.25 10.87
CA GLY A 49 -18.12 27.00 10.27
C GLY A 49 -17.66 28.32 9.66
N ASP A 50 -18.61 28.99 9.00
CA ASP A 50 -18.36 30.28 8.35
C ASP A 50 -18.56 31.46 9.28
N VAL A 51 -17.69 32.46 9.15
CA VAL A 51 -17.91 33.77 9.79
C VAL A 51 -18.94 34.54 8.96
N SER A 52 -20.10 34.83 9.57
CA SER A 52 -21.19 35.54 8.89
C SER A 52 -20.73 36.90 8.34
N GLY A 53 -20.83 37.08 7.02
CA GLY A 53 -20.49 38.34 6.34
C GLY A 53 -19.01 38.53 5.99
N SER A 54 -18.17 37.51 6.12
CA SER A 54 -16.76 37.54 5.69
C SER A 54 -16.34 36.23 4.98
N LEU A 55 -15.18 36.23 4.34
CA LEU A 55 -14.52 35.03 3.79
C LEU A 55 -13.67 34.29 4.85
N GLY A 56 -13.80 34.66 6.12
CA GLY A 56 -13.07 34.05 7.23
C GLY A 56 -13.71 32.74 7.70
N SER A 57 -12.87 31.83 8.17
CA SER A 57 -13.30 30.58 8.80
C SER A 57 -13.25 30.69 10.32
N ARG A 58 -14.13 29.93 10.96
CA ARG A 58 -14.28 29.89 12.42
C ARG A 58 -14.36 28.45 12.87
N ILE A 59 -13.92 28.20 14.10
CA ILE A 59 -14.11 26.93 14.78
C ILE A 59 -14.95 27.11 16.05
N PHE A 60 -15.76 26.11 16.35
CA PHE A 60 -16.42 25.94 17.63
C PHE A 60 -15.73 24.79 18.36
N ILE A 61 -15.19 25.09 19.53
CA ILE A 61 -14.35 24.19 20.32
C ILE A 61 -15.12 23.81 21.58
N SER A 62 -15.25 22.52 21.84
CA SER A 62 -15.75 21.97 23.11
C SER A 62 -14.66 21.17 23.79
N ARG A 63 -14.54 21.33 25.11
CA ARG A 63 -13.61 20.60 25.99
C ARG A 63 -14.34 19.61 26.92
N ASP A 64 -15.65 19.46 26.76
CA ASP A 64 -16.56 18.86 27.73
C ASP A 64 -17.64 17.96 27.09
N PHE A 65 -17.26 17.21 26.05
CA PHE A 65 -18.13 16.28 25.31
C PHE A 65 -19.31 16.98 24.61
N GLY A 66 -19.11 18.22 24.16
CA GLY A 66 -20.13 19.00 23.47
C GLY A 66 -21.19 19.62 24.39
N ASN A 67 -20.94 19.71 25.70
CA ASN A 67 -21.84 20.39 26.64
C ASN A 67 -21.78 21.92 26.48
N SER A 68 -20.61 22.46 26.18
CA SER A 68 -20.41 23.87 25.84
C SER A 68 -19.49 24.02 24.63
N PHE A 69 -19.65 25.13 23.91
CA PHE A 69 -18.82 25.47 22.76
C PHE A 69 -18.33 26.91 22.88
N GLU A 70 -17.02 27.09 22.69
CA GLU A 70 -16.37 28.37 22.57
C GLU A 70 -16.08 28.64 21.09
N GLN A 71 -16.28 29.87 20.63
CA GLN A 71 -16.04 30.23 19.23
C GLN A 71 -14.67 30.90 19.09
N GLN A 72 -13.91 30.49 18.09
CA GLN A 72 -12.62 31.07 17.75
C GLN A 72 -12.53 31.33 16.24
N ASP A 73 -12.18 32.56 15.87
CA ASP A 73 -11.96 32.92 14.47
C ASP A 73 -10.53 32.54 14.07
N LEU A 74 -10.38 31.91 12.91
CA LEU A 74 -9.10 31.44 12.41
C LEU A 74 -8.37 32.55 11.62
N PRO A 75 -7.04 32.67 11.73
CA PRO A 75 -6.25 33.60 10.92
C PRO A 75 -6.04 33.10 9.48
N PHE A 76 -6.53 31.92 9.14
CA PHE A 76 -6.43 31.26 7.84
C PHE A 76 -7.74 30.54 7.49
N ASN A 77 -7.85 30.10 6.23
CA ASN A 77 -8.95 29.24 5.79
C ASN A 77 -8.45 27.80 5.65
N PRO A 78 -9.00 26.83 6.40
CA PRO A 78 -8.55 25.44 6.34
C PRO A 78 -8.86 24.82 4.98
N LEU A 79 -7.93 24.02 4.47
CA LEU A 79 -8.09 23.18 3.28
C LEU A 79 -8.59 21.78 3.64
N MET A 80 -8.30 21.33 4.86
CA MET A 80 -8.61 20.01 5.38
C MET A 80 -9.21 20.09 6.79
N GLN A 81 -9.75 18.98 7.29
CA GLN A 81 -10.14 18.85 8.69
C GLN A 81 -8.94 19.10 9.61
N ILE A 82 -9.16 19.76 10.76
CA ILE A 82 -8.12 19.97 11.78
C ILE A 82 -7.80 18.62 12.43
N THR A 83 -6.52 18.27 12.46
CA THR A 83 -6.03 16.98 12.96
C THR A 83 -5.46 17.12 14.36
N TYR A 84 -5.79 16.17 15.24
CA TYR A 84 -5.22 16.07 16.59
C TYR A 84 -3.87 15.35 16.57
N ASN A 85 -2.96 15.76 17.45
CA ASN A 85 -1.84 14.91 17.83
C ASN A 85 -2.38 13.72 18.64
N PRO A 86 -2.11 12.46 18.24
CA PRO A 86 -2.60 11.28 18.96
C PRO A 86 -2.12 11.18 20.41
N ARG A 87 -0.97 11.79 20.76
CA ARG A 87 -0.39 11.76 22.11
C ARG A 87 -0.84 12.89 23.02
N ASP A 88 -1.21 14.04 22.44
CA ASP A 88 -1.68 15.20 23.20
C ASP A 88 -2.82 15.88 22.44
N ALA A 89 -4.04 15.69 22.97
CA ALA A 89 -5.24 16.25 22.38
C ALA A 89 -5.28 17.80 22.37
N ASN A 90 -4.33 18.52 22.99
CA ASN A 90 -4.22 19.98 22.88
C ASN A 90 -3.45 20.43 21.63
N VAL A 91 -2.65 19.55 21.03
CA VAL A 91 -1.84 19.90 19.88
C VAL A 91 -2.62 19.60 18.60
N LEU A 92 -2.81 20.61 17.76
CA LEU A 92 -3.59 20.55 16.53
C LEU A 92 -2.76 20.98 15.33
N LEU A 93 -2.98 20.33 14.19
CA LEU A 93 -2.32 20.62 12.93
C LEU A 93 -3.36 20.81 11.81
N VAL A 94 -3.14 21.77 10.92
CA VAL A 94 -4.00 21.97 9.74
C VAL A 94 -3.25 22.64 8.60
N ILE A 95 -3.64 22.30 7.38
CA ILE A 95 -3.15 22.94 6.16
C ILE A 95 -4.20 23.97 5.71
N SER A 96 -3.77 25.18 5.39
CA SER A 96 -4.63 26.22 4.83
C SER A 96 -4.83 26.06 3.32
N ASN A 97 -5.82 26.75 2.75
CA ASN A 97 -6.04 26.81 1.30
C ASN A 97 -4.91 27.52 0.51
N THR A 98 -3.99 28.18 1.21
CA THR A 98 -2.75 28.76 0.70
C THR A 98 -1.56 27.79 0.80
N ASN A 99 -1.80 26.53 1.17
CA ASN A 99 -0.78 25.48 1.40
C ASN A 99 0.24 25.85 2.49
N GLU A 100 -0.21 26.56 3.52
CA GLU A 100 0.57 26.86 4.72
C GLU A 100 0.25 25.84 5.82
N LEU A 101 1.27 25.42 6.57
CA LEU A 101 1.11 24.51 7.69
C LEU A 101 0.98 25.28 9.00
N TRP A 102 -0.13 25.07 9.73
CA TRP A 102 -0.47 25.75 10.96
C TRP A 102 -0.53 24.77 12.14
N LEU A 103 0.03 25.20 13.27
CA LEU A 103 0.11 24.44 14.51
C LEU A 103 -0.52 25.24 15.65
N SER A 104 -1.34 24.59 16.46
CA SER A 104 -1.79 25.08 17.76
C SER A 104 -1.35 24.09 18.84
N GLU A 105 -0.89 24.60 19.98
CA GLU A 105 -0.45 23.80 21.14
C GLU A 105 -1.42 23.96 22.34
N ASP A 106 -2.52 24.70 22.14
CA ASP A 106 -3.48 25.11 23.18
C ASP A 106 -4.94 24.82 22.79
N PHE A 107 -5.13 23.81 21.94
CA PHE A 107 -6.42 23.34 21.44
C PHE A 107 -7.20 24.39 20.63
N GLY A 108 -6.47 25.10 19.77
CA GLY A 108 -7.03 25.97 18.74
C GLY A 108 -7.25 27.41 19.16
N GLU A 109 -6.85 27.79 20.38
CA GLU A 109 -6.92 29.18 20.86
C GLU A 109 -5.93 30.08 20.11
N ASN A 110 -4.67 29.63 19.99
CA ASN A 110 -3.64 30.32 19.24
C ASN A 110 -3.06 29.41 18.15
N TRP A 111 -2.81 30.01 17.00
CA TRP A 111 -2.25 29.33 15.83
C TRP A 111 -0.96 30.01 15.40
N ARG A 112 0.10 29.21 15.23
CA ARG A 112 1.35 29.66 14.61
C ARG A 112 1.55 28.97 13.27
N LYS A 113 1.95 29.72 12.25
CA LYS A 113 2.40 29.16 10.98
C LYS A 113 3.80 28.58 11.17
N ILE A 114 4.00 27.33 10.77
CA ILE A 114 5.28 26.63 10.90
C ILE A 114 5.99 26.39 9.57
N HIS A 115 5.29 26.41 8.43
CA HIS A 115 5.91 26.25 7.11
C HIS A 115 5.08 26.86 5.96
N ASP A 116 5.74 27.28 4.87
CA ASP A 116 5.15 27.80 3.62
C ASP A 116 5.35 26.80 2.45
N MET A 117 4.39 26.67 1.52
CA MET A 117 4.51 25.95 0.23
C MET A 117 5.13 24.54 0.30
N VAL A 118 4.32 23.55 0.67
CA VAL A 118 4.68 22.13 0.57
C VAL A 118 4.35 21.63 -0.86
N CYS A 119 5.37 21.38 -1.70
CA CYS A 119 5.20 21.23 -3.16
C CYS A 119 5.60 19.88 -3.81
N LEU A 120 6.11 18.87 -3.08
CA LEU A 120 6.37 17.47 -3.54
C LEU A 120 7.57 17.21 -4.52
N ALA A 121 8.18 16.01 -4.44
CA ALA A 121 9.41 15.55 -5.13
C ALA A 121 9.33 14.05 -5.60
N LYS A 122 10.27 13.57 -6.43
CA LYS A 122 10.35 12.16 -6.95
C LYS A 122 10.61 11.13 -5.82
N TRP A 123 9.95 9.97 -5.89
CA TRP A 123 9.83 9.02 -4.76
C TRP A 123 10.73 7.78 -4.87
N MET A 124 11.77 7.72 -4.04
CA MET A 124 12.25 6.46 -3.48
C MET A 124 11.93 6.46 -1.98
N ILE A 125 11.34 5.38 -1.48
CA ILE A 125 10.98 5.27 -0.06
C ILE A 125 12.27 5.24 0.76
N HIS A 126 12.39 6.20 1.67
CA HIS A 126 13.37 6.18 2.74
C HIS A 126 12.61 5.98 4.05
N VAL A 127 13.17 5.17 4.94
CA VAL A 127 12.59 4.88 6.25
C VAL A 127 13.50 5.41 7.35
N SER A 128 12.86 5.96 8.37
CA SER A 128 13.47 6.42 9.61
C SER A 128 12.69 5.85 10.78
N THR A 129 13.38 5.17 11.70
CA THR A 129 12.81 4.68 12.96
C THR A 129 13.12 5.61 14.14
N ASN A 130 13.87 6.70 13.90
CA ASN A 130 14.30 7.69 14.89
C ASN A 130 13.80 9.11 14.55
N GLN A 131 12.56 9.23 14.09
CA GLN A 131 11.88 10.50 13.86
C GLN A 131 12.59 11.45 12.86
N GLY A 132 13.29 10.89 11.88
CA GLY A 132 13.94 11.62 10.79
C GLY A 132 15.38 12.05 11.05
N GLU A 133 15.98 11.66 12.18
CA GLU A 133 17.40 11.90 12.46
C GLU A 133 18.31 11.12 11.50
N GLU A 134 17.96 9.86 11.22
CA GLU A 134 18.63 9.02 10.24
C GLU A 134 17.64 8.42 9.24
N TRP A 135 18.11 8.28 8.00
CA TRP A 135 17.34 7.71 6.91
C TRP A 135 18.07 6.51 6.30
N ASN A 136 17.30 5.49 5.95
CA ASN A 136 17.76 4.32 5.22
C ASN A 136 16.89 4.16 3.97
N MET A 137 17.50 3.84 2.84
CA MET A 137 16.75 3.49 1.63
C MET A 137 15.98 2.20 1.87
N ALA A 138 14.72 2.13 1.46
CA ALA A 138 13.95 0.90 1.46
C ALA A 138 14.26 0.06 0.22
N GLN A 139 14.34 -1.27 0.37
CA GLN A 139 14.53 -2.22 -0.70
C GLN A 139 13.22 -2.45 -1.49
N LEU A 140 12.64 -1.38 -2.05
CA LEU A 140 11.42 -1.43 -2.86
C LEU A 140 11.69 -0.95 -4.29
N PRO A 141 11.03 -1.52 -5.32
CA PRO A 141 11.17 -1.04 -6.68
C PRO A 141 10.80 0.44 -6.80
N PRO A 142 11.57 1.27 -7.53
CA PRO A 142 11.21 2.65 -7.77
C PRO A 142 9.96 2.74 -8.64
N VAL A 143 9.11 3.71 -8.33
CA VAL A 143 7.88 4.01 -9.07
C VAL A 143 8.07 5.28 -9.89
N GLY A 144 7.44 5.36 -11.06
CA GLY A 144 7.44 6.55 -11.90
C GLY A 144 6.47 7.62 -11.41
N HIS A 145 5.99 8.45 -12.32
CA HIS A 145 5.08 9.55 -11.99
C HIS A 145 3.61 9.15 -12.02
N GLU A 146 3.28 8.02 -12.65
CA GLU A 146 1.91 7.53 -12.81
C GLU A 146 1.59 6.42 -11.81
N GLU A 147 2.62 5.85 -11.18
CA GLU A 147 2.56 4.79 -10.19
C GLU A 147 2.66 5.35 -8.76
N PHE A 148 2.30 4.55 -7.75
CA PHE A 148 2.28 4.96 -6.35
C PHE A 148 2.74 3.87 -5.37
N TYR A 149 3.05 4.29 -4.15
CA TYR A 149 3.18 3.42 -2.99
C TYR A 149 1.98 3.61 -2.07
N SER A 150 1.55 2.55 -1.39
CA SER A 150 0.53 2.66 -0.34
C SER A 150 0.89 1.79 0.86
N ILE A 151 0.88 2.39 2.06
CA ILE A 151 1.02 1.64 3.31
C ILE A 151 -0.34 0.99 3.58
N LEU A 152 -0.40 -0.34 3.40
CA LEU A 152 -1.63 -1.11 3.60
C LEU A 152 -1.90 -1.36 5.09
N SER A 153 -0.85 -1.68 5.84
CA SER A 153 -0.89 -1.85 7.29
C SER A 153 0.50 -1.69 7.88
N ALA A 154 0.59 -1.16 9.09
CA ALA A 154 1.84 -1.04 9.83
C ALA A 154 1.57 -1.30 11.32
N ASN A 155 2.50 -2.00 11.96
CA ASN A 155 2.53 -2.20 13.40
C ASN A 155 3.96 -1.96 13.93
N ASP A 156 4.19 -2.24 15.21
CA ASP A 156 5.50 -2.06 15.84
C ASP A 156 6.57 -3.02 15.29
N ASP A 157 6.17 -4.09 14.61
CA ASP A 157 7.06 -5.13 14.10
C ASP A 157 7.37 -4.97 12.61
N MET A 158 6.46 -4.47 11.77
CA MET A 158 6.65 -4.42 10.32
C MET A 158 5.58 -3.61 9.57
N VAL A 159 5.78 -3.46 8.25
CA VAL A 159 4.93 -2.72 7.32
C VAL A 159 4.57 -3.60 6.10
N PHE A 160 3.28 -3.64 5.77
CA PHE A 160 2.77 -4.07 4.47
C PHE A 160 2.74 -2.88 3.52
N MET A 161 3.52 -2.97 2.45
CA MET A 161 3.63 -1.95 1.43
C MET A 161 3.07 -2.46 0.10
N HIS A 162 2.18 -1.70 -0.50
CA HIS A 162 1.79 -1.88 -1.90
C HIS A 162 2.72 -1.06 -2.79
N VAL A 163 3.17 -1.67 -3.88
CA VAL A 163 3.88 -1.01 -4.99
C VAL A 163 3.06 -1.24 -6.24
N ASP A 164 2.61 -0.16 -6.87
CA ASP A 164 1.81 -0.19 -8.09
C ASP A 164 2.62 -0.75 -9.28
N GLU A 165 1.96 -1.50 -10.16
CA GLU A 165 2.60 -2.08 -11.35
C GLU A 165 2.63 -1.03 -12.47
N PRO A 166 3.76 -0.84 -13.19
CA PRO A 166 3.85 0.18 -14.23
C PRO A 166 2.75 0.11 -15.31
N GLY A 167 2.13 1.26 -15.58
CA GLY A 167 1.01 1.41 -16.49
C GLY A 167 -0.36 1.30 -15.80
N ASP A 168 -1.44 1.59 -16.52
CA ASP A 168 -2.80 1.54 -15.97
C ASP A 168 -3.33 0.11 -15.88
N THR A 169 -2.77 -0.65 -14.93
CA THR A 169 -3.04 -2.08 -14.75
C THR A 169 -4.15 -2.36 -13.74
N GLY A 170 -4.35 -1.46 -12.76
CA GLY A 170 -5.30 -1.61 -11.65
C GLY A 170 -4.87 -2.67 -10.61
N TYR A 171 -3.61 -3.08 -10.63
CA TYR A 171 -3.04 -3.97 -9.64
C TYR A 171 -1.55 -3.67 -9.41
N GLY A 172 -1.01 -4.18 -8.31
CA GLY A 172 0.41 -4.10 -8.00
C GLY A 172 0.89 -5.30 -7.23
N SER A 173 1.95 -5.12 -6.45
CA SER A 173 2.54 -6.17 -5.60
C SER A 173 2.55 -5.73 -4.14
N ILE A 174 2.26 -6.67 -3.22
CA ILE A 174 2.44 -6.46 -1.79
C ILE A 174 3.85 -6.90 -1.39
N TYR A 175 4.49 -6.09 -0.57
CA TYR A 175 5.77 -6.34 0.05
C TYR A 175 5.65 -6.25 1.57
N VAL A 176 6.34 -7.13 2.29
CA VAL A 176 6.40 -7.16 3.76
C VAL A 176 7.81 -6.81 4.21
N SER A 177 7.94 -5.87 5.15
CA SER A 177 9.23 -5.37 5.62
C SER A 177 9.89 -6.26 6.68
N ASP A 178 11.17 -6.00 7.02
CA ASP A 178 11.72 -6.36 8.33
C ASP A 178 11.22 -5.44 9.45
N ASP A 179 11.67 -5.76 10.67
CA ASP A 179 11.60 -4.95 11.90
C ASP A 179 12.19 -3.55 11.77
N ARG A 180 13.06 -3.31 10.78
CA ARG A 180 13.65 -2.00 10.48
C ARG A 180 12.87 -1.21 9.43
N GLY A 181 11.93 -1.84 8.73
CA GLY A 181 11.23 -1.21 7.61
C GLY A 181 12.12 -0.98 6.38
N THR A 182 13.27 -1.64 6.26
CA THR A 182 14.29 -1.38 5.24
C THR A 182 14.36 -2.46 4.17
N VAL A 183 14.31 -3.72 4.55
CA VAL A 183 14.46 -4.86 3.64
C VAL A 183 13.08 -5.48 3.44
N TYR A 184 12.65 -5.60 2.20
CA TYR A 184 11.29 -6.05 1.87
C TYR A 184 11.32 -7.38 1.12
N SER A 185 10.37 -8.25 1.46
CA SER A 185 10.11 -9.49 0.74
C SER A 185 8.78 -9.38 0.02
N LYS A 186 8.75 -9.76 -1.26
CA LYS A 186 7.51 -9.80 -2.03
C LYS A 186 6.60 -10.88 -1.45
N SER A 187 5.37 -10.50 -1.12
CA SER A 187 4.40 -11.31 -0.39
C SER A 187 3.24 -11.76 -1.28
N LEU A 188 2.67 -10.84 -2.06
CA LEU A 188 1.55 -11.14 -2.96
C LEU A 188 1.73 -10.45 -4.30
N ASP A 189 1.47 -11.20 -5.36
CA ASP A 189 1.45 -10.75 -6.75
C ASP A 189 0.05 -10.34 -7.19
N ARG A 190 -0.04 -9.38 -8.13
CA ARG A 190 -1.29 -8.94 -8.77
C ARG A 190 -2.39 -8.51 -7.78
N HIS A 191 -1.98 -7.90 -6.68
CA HIS A 191 -2.88 -7.35 -5.67
C HIS A 191 -3.72 -6.23 -6.24
N LEU A 192 -5.05 -6.35 -6.13
CA LEU A 192 -6.01 -5.39 -6.64
C LEU A 192 -5.90 -4.05 -5.88
N TYR A 193 -5.58 -2.99 -6.61
CA TYR A 193 -5.58 -1.63 -6.10
C TYR A 193 -5.90 -0.69 -7.27
N THR A 194 -7.04 -0.01 -7.23
CA THR A 194 -7.49 0.79 -8.38
C THR A 194 -6.75 2.13 -8.46
N THR A 195 -6.24 2.47 -9.64
CA THR A 195 -5.62 3.78 -9.93
C THR A 195 -6.63 4.93 -9.73
N THR A 196 -7.89 4.69 -10.11
CA THR A 196 -9.00 5.64 -9.97
C THR A 196 -9.80 5.31 -8.72
N GLY A 197 -9.74 6.19 -7.71
CA GLY A 197 -10.46 6.03 -6.43
C GLY A 197 -9.56 5.55 -5.29
N GLY A 198 -8.50 4.81 -5.59
CA GLY A 198 -7.57 4.31 -4.59
C GLY A 198 -8.16 3.19 -3.73
N ASP A 199 -9.07 2.39 -4.30
CA ASP A 199 -9.81 1.36 -3.59
C ASP A 199 -9.02 0.05 -3.59
N THR A 200 -8.88 -0.56 -2.41
CA THR A 200 -8.27 -1.87 -2.22
C THR A 200 -9.07 -2.69 -1.21
N ASP A 201 -9.15 -3.99 -1.43
CA ASP A 201 -9.85 -4.93 -0.55
C ASP A 201 -8.96 -5.41 0.61
N PHE A 202 -7.73 -4.90 0.74
CA PHE A 202 -6.82 -5.28 1.81
C PHE A 202 -7.43 -5.01 3.19
N THR A 203 -7.67 -6.08 3.93
CA THR A 203 -8.39 -6.08 5.21
C THR A 203 -7.56 -6.81 6.26
N ASN A 204 -7.20 -6.12 7.34
CA ASN A 204 -6.65 -6.73 8.54
C ASN A 204 -7.78 -7.39 9.34
N VAL A 205 -7.69 -8.70 9.56
CA VAL A 205 -8.63 -9.42 10.41
C VAL A 205 -8.21 -9.25 11.86
N THR A 206 -8.74 -8.21 12.51
CA THR A 206 -8.30 -7.81 13.85
C THR A 206 -8.69 -8.81 14.95
N SER A 207 -9.61 -9.73 14.68
CA SER A 207 -10.08 -10.74 15.61
C SER A 207 -9.16 -11.97 15.72
N LEU A 208 -8.17 -12.13 14.84
CA LEU A 208 -7.17 -13.20 14.95
C LEU A 208 -5.79 -12.74 14.43
N ARG A 209 -4.73 -13.06 15.17
CA ARG A 209 -3.37 -12.58 14.88
C ARG A 209 -2.84 -13.15 13.56
N GLY A 210 -2.17 -12.30 12.78
CA GLY A 210 -1.48 -12.72 11.55
C GLY A 210 -2.41 -12.93 10.35
N VAL A 211 -3.71 -12.70 10.51
CA VAL A 211 -4.70 -12.93 9.46
C VAL A 211 -4.99 -11.68 8.65
N PHE A 212 -4.85 -11.79 7.33
CA PHE A 212 -5.15 -10.73 6.37
C PHE A 212 -5.94 -11.30 5.20
N ILE A 213 -6.95 -10.57 4.72
CA ILE A 213 -7.74 -10.92 3.54
C ILE A 213 -7.56 -9.82 2.51
N THR A 214 -7.38 -10.16 1.24
CA THR A 214 -7.37 -9.18 0.16
C THR A 214 -7.87 -9.80 -1.15
N SER A 215 -7.90 -9.00 -2.22
CA SER A 215 -8.28 -9.42 -3.57
C SER A 215 -7.09 -9.34 -4.53
N ILE A 216 -6.98 -10.30 -5.44
CA ILE A 216 -6.05 -10.31 -6.56
C ILE A 216 -6.82 -10.18 -7.88
N LEU A 217 -6.17 -9.60 -8.90
CA LEU A 217 -6.66 -9.60 -10.27
C LEU A 217 -6.04 -10.78 -11.02
N ALA A 218 -6.82 -11.83 -11.29
CA ALA A 218 -6.37 -12.99 -12.06
C ALA A 218 -6.00 -12.63 -13.51
N GLU A 219 -5.31 -13.53 -14.21
CA GLU A 219 -4.90 -13.30 -15.61
C GLU A 219 -6.09 -13.21 -16.58
N ASP A 220 -7.21 -13.85 -16.25
CA ASP A 220 -8.46 -13.76 -17.03
C ASP A 220 -9.28 -12.49 -16.72
N GLY A 221 -8.74 -11.60 -15.88
CA GLY A 221 -9.37 -10.35 -15.46
C GLY A 221 -10.43 -10.53 -14.36
N SER A 222 -10.62 -11.75 -13.85
CA SER A 222 -11.50 -11.98 -12.72
C SER A 222 -10.85 -11.54 -11.40
N VAL A 223 -11.66 -11.14 -10.42
CA VAL A 223 -11.19 -10.75 -9.10
C VAL A 223 -11.39 -11.89 -8.12
N GLN A 224 -10.33 -12.30 -7.42
CA GLN A 224 -10.36 -13.44 -6.51
C GLN A 224 -9.87 -13.02 -5.12
N SER A 225 -10.61 -13.38 -4.09
CA SER A 225 -10.17 -13.16 -2.71
C SER A 225 -9.19 -14.24 -2.24
N VAL A 226 -8.16 -13.81 -1.52
CA VAL A 226 -7.15 -14.65 -0.88
C VAL A 226 -6.97 -14.25 0.58
N VAL A 227 -6.55 -15.19 1.41
CA VAL A 227 -6.27 -15.01 2.83
C VAL A 227 -4.87 -15.50 3.16
N SER A 228 -4.17 -14.76 4.01
CA SER A 228 -2.94 -15.21 4.66
C SER A 228 -3.21 -15.33 6.15
N PHE A 229 -2.72 -16.41 6.77
CA PHE A 229 -2.82 -16.63 8.22
C PHE A 229 -1.50 -16.39 8.95
N ASP A 230 -0.40 -16.28 8.20
CA ASP A 230 0.98 -16.18 8.65
C ASP A 230 1.60 -14.82 8.32
N GLN A 231 0.78 -13.76 8.36
CA GLN A 231 1.24 -12.37 8.23
C GLN A 231 1.87 -12.07 6.85
N GLY A 232 1.26 -12.63 5.80
CA GLY A 232 1.65 -12.42 4.40
C GLY A 232 2.79 -13.33 3.94
N GLY A 233 3.10 -14.41 4.67
CA GLY A 233 4.07 -15.41 4.22
C GLY A 233 3.52 -16.23 3.06
N GLU A 234 2.31 -16.78 3.23
CA GLU A 234 1.57 -17.51 2.22
C GLU A 234 0.14 -16.97 2.08
N TRP A 235 -0.35 -16.95 0.85
CA TRP A 235 -1.72 -16.55 0.51
C TRP A 235 -2.45 -17.70 -0.16
N VAL A 236 -3.61 -18.08 0.37
CA VAL A 236 -4.44 -19.17 -0.13
C VAL A 236 -5.87 -18.69 -0.41
N PRO A 237 -6.61 -19.35 -1.32
CA PRO A 237 -8.04 -19.07 -1.49
C PRO A 237 -8.83 -19.36 -0.21
N LEU A 238 -9.88 -18.58 0.08
CA LEU A 238 -10.74 -18.85 1.24
C LEU A 238 -11.59 -20.10 1.00
N GLN A 239 -11.70 -20.93 2.06
CA GLN A 239 -12.47 -22.16 1.97
C GLN A 239 -13.96 -21.87 1.80
N LYS A 240 -14.58 -22.58 0.85
CA LYS A 240 -16.02 -22.61 0.65
C LYS A 240 -16.74 -23.20 1.88
N PRO A 241 -17.86 -22.62 2.34
CA PRO A 241 -18.71 -23.23 3.36
C PRO A 241 -19.30 -24.57 2.91
N ALA A 242 -19.26 -25.59 3.77
CA ALA A 242 -19.63 -26.98 3.44
C ALA A 242 -21.04 -27.15 2.82
N ASN A 243 -22.02 -26.32 3.22
CA ASN A 243 -23.42 -26.44 2.81
C ASN A 243 -23.84 -25.49 1.68
N THR A 244 -22.88 -24.93 0.94
CA THR A 244 -23.17 -23.98 -0.15
C THR A 244 -23.02 -24.65 -1.51
N LYS A 245 -23.57 -24.05 -2.57
CA LYS A 245 -23.30 -24.44 -3.97
C LYS A 245 -22.43 -23.40 -4.64
N CYS A 246 -21.59 -23.83 -5.59
CA CYS A 246 -20.85 -22.89 -6.42
C CYS A 246 -21.81 -22.16 -7.35
N ASP A 247 -21.59 -20.86 -7.55
CA ASP A 247 -22.39 -20.04 -8.44
C ASP A 247 -21.96 -20.20 -9.91
N SER A 248 -22.55 -19.39 -10.80
CA SER A 248 -22.26 -19.46 -12.24
C SER A 248 -20.87 -18.99 -12.65
N THR A 249 -20.08 -18.40 -11.74
CA THR A 249 -18.69 -18.06 -12.02
C THR A 249 -17.80 -19.30 -12.03
N ALA A 250 -18.20 -20.34 -11.31
CA ALA A 250 -17.41 -21.56 -11.18
C ALA A 250 -17.46 -22.44 -12.44
N LYS A 251 -16.29 -22.87 -12.91
CA LYS A 251 -16.17 -23.83 -14.02
C LYS A 251 -16.59 -25.23 -13.59
N ASP A 252 -16.31 -25.59 -12.34
CA ASP A 252 -16.69 -26.85 -11.72
C ASP A 252 -17.72 -26.58 -10.61
N PRO A 253 -18.95 -27.11 -10.71
CA PRO A 253 -20.00 -26.90 -9.71
C PRO A 253 -19.66 -27.36 -8.29
N ASP A 254 -18.67 -28.25 -8.15
CA ASP A 254 -18.26 -28.85 -6.87
C ASP A 254 -16.93 -28.28 -6.35
N LYS A 255 -16.18 -27.53 -7.17
CA LYS A 255 -14.88 -26.95 -6.78
C LYS A 255 -14.87 -25.46 -7.01
N CYS A 256 -14.98 -24.72 -5.91
CA CYS A 256 -14.92 -23.27 -5.89
C CYS A 256 -14.51 -22.79 -4.49
N SER A 257 -14.33 -21.48 -4.34
CA SER A 257 -13.87 -20.83 -3.12
C SER A 257 -14.88 -19.80 -2.63
N LEU A 258 -14.70 -19.30 -1.41
CA LEU A 258 -15.40 -18.12 -0.93
C LEU A 258 -14.67 -16.86 -1.41
N HIS A 259 -15.42 -15.87 -1.87
CA HIS A 259 -14.89 -14.56 -2.22
C HIS A 259 -15.63 -13.47 -1.44
N ILE A 260 -14.86 -12.50 -0.95
CA ILE A 260 -15.31 -11.47 -0.02
C ILE A 260 -15.49 -10.16 -0.76
N HIS A 261 -16.64 -9.53 -0.56
CA HIS A 261 -16.90 -8.18 -1.04
C HIS A 261 -16.37 -7.15 -0.04
N ALA A 262 -15.49 -6.25 -0.49
CA ALA A 262 -14.98 -5.14 0.31
C ALA A 262 -15.05 -3.80 -0.46
N ALA A 263 -14.01 -2.96 -0.36
CA ALA A 263 -14.02 -1.58 -0.86
C ALA A 263 -14.20 -1.54 -2.38
N TYR A 264 -13.53 -2.41 -3.13
CA TYR A 264 -13.63 -2.50 -4.58
C TYR A 264 -15.06 -2.77 -5.03
N SER A 265 -15.73 -3.75 -4.41
CA SER A 265 -17.12 -4.11 -4.74
C SER A 265 -18.08 -2.94 -4.48
N THR A 266 -17.83 -2.18 -3.41
CA THR A 266 -18.60 -0.99 -3.05
C THR A 266 -18.38 0.15 -4.06
N ALA A 267 -17.12 0.38 -4.46
CA ALA A 267 -16.75 1.36 -5.48
C ALA A 267 -17.38 1.04 -6.85
N MET A 268 -17.48 -0.24 -7.18
CA MET A 268 -18.19 -0.77 -8.36
C MET A 268 -19.73 -0.70 -8.25
N LYS A 269 -20.27 -0.12 -7.17
CA LYS A 269 -21.71 0.05 -6.91
C LYS A 269 -22.47 -1.28 -6.86
N MET A 270 -21.79 -2.36 -6.44
CA MET A 270 -22.45 -3.62 -6.14
C MET A 270 -23.34 -3.46 -4.90
N ASN A 271 -24.28 -4.38 -4.70
CA ASN A 271 -25.23 -4.31 -3.58
C ASN A 271 -24.59 -4.79 -2.25
N VAL A 272 -23.54 -4.09 -1.83
CA VAL A 272 -22.70 -4.39 -0.68
C VAL A 272 -22.81 -3.21 0.31
N PRO A 273 -23.67 -3.31 1.33
CA PRO A 273 -23.93 -2.20 2.24
C PRO A 273 -22.84 -1.97 3.29
N MET A 274 -22.01 -2.97 3.57
CA MET A 274 -20.98 -2.94 4.60
C MET A 274 -19.74 -3.73 4.19
N LEU A 275 -18.59 -3.21 4.59
CA LEU A 275 -17.29 -3.87 4.48
C LEU A 275 -17.17 -5.04 5.49
N PRO A 276 -16.18 -5.93 5.33
CA PRO A 276 -15.89 -6.96 6.32
C PRO A 276 -15.67 -6.35 7.71
N LEU A 277 -16.25 -6.95 8.73
CA LEU A 277 -16.19 -6.51 10.12
C LEU A 277 -15.52 -7.58 10.97
N SER A 278 -14.50 -7.16 11.72
CA SER A 278 -13.85 -7.95 12.77
C SER A 278 -13.48 -7.01 13.91
N GLU A 279 -13.48 -7.53 15.14
CA GLU A 279 -13.16 -6.75 16.35
C GLU A 279 -12.18 -7.54 17.23
N PRO A 280 -11.15 -6.91 17.80
CA PRO A 280 -10.09 -7.61 18.53
C PRO A 280 -10.57 -8.26 19.85
N ASN A 281 -11.68 -7.78 20.41
CA ASN A 281 -12.31 -8.39 21.59
C ASN A 281 -13.28 -9.54 21.23
N ALA A 282 -13.63 -9.71 19.96
CA ALA A 282 -14.48 -10.77 19.43
C ALA A 282 -13.63 -11.84 18.73
N VAL A 283 -12.83 -12.57 19.52
CA VAL A 283 -11.79 -13.50 19.04
C VAL A 283 -12.30 -14.48 17.99
N GLY A 284 -11.65 -14.51 16.82
CA GLY A 284 -11.96 -15.38 15.68
C GLY A 284 -13.15 -14.93 14.82
N LEU A 285 -13.94 -13.95 15.26
CA LEU A 285 -15.16 -13.56 14.57
C LEU A 285 -14.89 -12.63 13.37
N ILE A 286 -15.45 -12.98 12.23
CA ILE A 286 -15.48 -12.16 11.02
C ILE A 286 -16.89 -12.20 10.46
N MET A 287 -17.45 -11.05 10.10
CA MET A 287 -18.70 -10.94 9.34
C MET A 287 -18.42 -10.24 8.02
N ALA A 288 -18.82 -10.83 6.90
CA ALA A 288 -18.58 -10.24 5.59
C ALA A 288 -19.65 -10.60 4.56
N HIS A 289 -19.88 -9.71 3.60
CA HIS A 289 -20.61 -10.05 2.39
C HIS A 289 -19.73 -10.90 1.47
N GLY A 290 -20.28 -11.94 0.86
CA GLY A 290 -19.52 -12.82 0.00
C GLY A 290 -20.31 -13.47 -1.12
N SER A 291 -19.58 -14.15 -2.01
CA SER A 291 -20.09 -15.02 -3.06
C SER A 291 -19.24 -16.29 -3.13
N VAL A 292 -19.82 -17.39 -3.57
CA VAL A 292 -19.16 -18.71 -3.58
C VAL A 292 -19.01 -19.17 -5.03
N GLY A 293 -17.78 -19.17 -5.55
CA GLY A 293 -17.50 -19.27 -6.98
C GLY A 293 -16.00 -19.32 -7.30
N ASP A 294 -15.64 -19.11 -8.57
CA ASP A 294 -14.23 -18.99 -9.00
C ASP A 294 -13.75 -17.52 -8.93
N ALA A 295 -14.65 -16.56 -8.75
CA ALA A 295 -14.36 -15.13 -8.62
C ALA A 295 -15.47 -14.37 -7.86
N ILE A 296 -15.22 -13.11 -7.52
CA ILE A 296 -16.21 -12.18 -6.97
C ILE A 296 -17.38 -12.04 -7.97
N SER A 297 -18.58 -12.39 -7.51
CA SER A 297 -19.81 -12.36 -8.30
C SER A 297 -20.50 -11.00 -8.27
N VAL A 298 -21.09 -10.56 -9.37
CA VAL A 298 -21.90 -9.31 -9.40
C VAL A 298 -23.32 -9.49 -8.88
N MET A 299 -23.68 -10.74 -8.52
CA MET A 299 -25.00 -11.07 -7.98
C MET A 299 -25.19 -10.50 -6.58
N LYS A 300 -26.44 -10.48 -6.10
CA LYS A 300 -26.77 -10.06 -4.74
C LYS A 300 -26.02 -10.96 -3.73
N PRO A 301 -25.14 -10.41 -2.87
CA PRO A 301 -24.33 -11.22 -1.97
C PRO A 301 -25.13 -11.67 -0.74
N ASP A 302 -24.70 -12.77 -0.15
CA ASP A 302 -25.13 -13.25 1.16
C ASP A 302 -24.13 -12.82 2.24
N VAL A 303 -24.49 -12.93 3.53
CA VAL A 303 -23.59 -12.65 4.65
C VAL A 303 -23.00 -13.96 5.19
N PHE A 304 -21.68 -14.00 5.28
CA PHE A 304 -20.90 -15.10 5.82
C PHE A 304 -20.28 -14.72 7.15
N VAL A 305 -20.18 -15.70 8.03
CA VAL A 305 -19.52 -15.59 9.33
C VAL A 305 -18.43 -16.64 9.44
N SER A 306 -17.28 -16.24 9.93
CA SER A 306 -16.23 -17.12 10.42
C SER A 306 -16.12 -16.92 11.93
N ASP A 307 -15.95 -17.99 12.68
CA ASP A 307 -15.67 -17.95 14.12
C ASP A 307 -14.25 -18.41 14.48
N ASP A 308 -13.40 -18.70 13.50
CA ASP A 308 -12.03 -19.20 13.71
C ASP A 308 -10.96 -18.35 13.00
N GLY A 309 -11.30 -17.12 12.63
CA GLY A 309 -10.41 -16.19 11.95
C GLY A 309 -10.23 -16.45 10.47
N GLY A 310 -11.17 -17.12 9.80
CA GLY A 310 -11.27 -17.21 8.35
C GLY A 310 -10.86 -18.56 7.78
N TYR A 311 -10.56 -19.55 8.64
CA TYR A 311 -10.27 -20.92 8.23
C TYR A 311 -11.54 -21.61 7.75
N THR A 312 -12.63 -21.46 8.51
CA THR A 312 -13.94 -21.99 8.14
C THR A 312 -15.00 -20.90 8.13
N TRP A 313 -16.00 -21.09 7.26
CA TRP A 313 -17.05 -20.11 7.04
C TRP A 313 -18.41 -20.79 7.03
N LEU A 314 -19.42 -20.05 7.49
CA LEU A 314 -20.82 -20.41 7.42
C LEU A 314 -21.62 -19.29 6.74
N GLN A 315 -22.59 -19.65 5.90
CA GLN A 315 -23.56 -18.69 5.38
C GLN A 315 -24.58 -18.37 6.48
N ALA A 316 -24.49 -17.16 7.05
CA ALA A 316 -25.26 -16.77 8.23
C ALA A 316 -26.62 -16.17 7.87
N LEU A 317 -26.67 -15.33 6.82
CA LEU A 317 -27.89 -14.68 6.37
C LEU A 317 -27.97 -14.65 4.85
N GLU A 318 -29.15 -14.92 4.30
CA GLU A 318 -29.45 -14.77 2.87
C GLU A 318 -29.71 -13.30 2.52
N GLY A 319 -28.99 -12.77 1.53
CA GLY A 319 -29.03 -11.38 1.09
C GLY A 319 -28.14 -10.43 1.93
N PRO A 320 -27.96 -9.19 1.45
CA PRO A 320 -27.13 -8.19 2.08
C PRO A 320 -27.81 -7.63 3.33
N HIS A 321 -27.01 -7.43 4.36
CA HIS A 321 -27.46 -6.88 5.64
C HIS A 321 -26.44 -5.86 6.13
N HIS A 322 -26.92 -4.87 6.88
CA HIS A 322 -26.04 -4.15 7.79
C HIS A 322 -25.89 -4.98 9.06
N TYR A 323 -24.69 -5.11 9.59
CA TYR A 323 -24.40 -5.91 10.78
C TYR A 323 -23.48 -5.18 11.76
N ALA A 324 -23.58 -5.55 13.03
CA ALA A 324 -22.71 -5.06 14.10
C ALA A 324 -22.41 -6.17 15.12
N ILE A 325 -21.21 -6.10 15.69
CA ILE A 325 -20.76 -6.95 16.80
C ILE A 325 -20.98 -6.17 18.10
N LEU A 326 -21.63 -6.79 19.07
CA LEU A 326 -21.91 -6.25 20.40
C LEU A 326 -21.37 -7.21 21.47
N ASP A 327 -21.17 -6.69 22.69
CA ASP A 327 -20.65 -7.43 23.85
C ASP A 327 -19.47 -8.36 23.53
N SER A 328 -18.48 -7.84 22.80
CA SER A 328 -17.26 -8.56 22.43
C SER A 328 -17.54 -9.90 21.73
N GLY A 329 -18.54 -9.94 20.85
CA GLY A 329 -18.96 -11.14 20.12
C GLY A 329 -20.01 -11.98 20.83
N GLY A 330 -20.46 -11.60 22.03
CA GLY A 330 -21.58 -12.27 22.71
C GLY A 330 -22.93 -12.06 22.02
N LEU A 331 -23.06 -10.99 21.22
CA LEU A 331 -24.27 -10.69 20.48
C LEU A 331 -23.91 -10.13 19.08
N LEU A 332 -24.48 -10.74 18.05
CA LEU A 332 -24.45 -10.22 16.69
C LEU A 332 -25.83 -9.65 16.36
N VAL A 333 -25.88 -8.51 15.68
CA VAL A 333 -27.12 -7.90 15.18
C VAL A 333 -27.03 -7.66 13.70
N ALA A 334 -28.16 -7.79 12.99
CA ALA A 334 -28.23 -7.56 11.56
C ALA A 334 -29.58 -6.96 11.14
N VAL A 335 -29.55 -6.09 10.14
CA VAL A 335 -30.72 -5.44 9.55
C VAL A 335 -30.65 -5.61 8.04
N GLU A 336 -31.74 -6.10 7.43
CA GLU A 336 -31.78 -6.38 6.00
C GLU A 336 -31.59 -5.09 5.18
N HIS A 337 -30.70 -5.15 4.19
CA HIS A 337 -30.54 -4.08 3.23
C HIS A 337 -31.58 -4.22 2.12
N SER A 338 -32.63 -3.38 2.19
CA SER A 338 -33.77 -3.41 1.29
C SER A 338 -34.19 -2.01 0.86
N ALA A 339 -34.69 -1.90 -0.37
CA ALA A 339 -35.33 -0.67 -0.86
C ALA A 339 -36.71 -0.43 -0.20
N GLN A 340 -37.31 -1.47 0.36
CA GLN A 340 -38.58 -1.37 1.07
C GLN A 340 -38.37 -0.95 2.54
N PRO A 341 -39.32 -0.20 3.14
CA PRO A 341 -39.28 0.09 4.56
C PRO A 341 -39.20 -1.17 5.42
N ILE A 342 -38.36 -1.14 6.43
CA ILE A 342 -38.15 -2.24 7.37
C ILE A 342 -38.71 -1.91 8.75
N LYS A 343 -38.94 -2.94 9.55
CA LYS A 343 -39.38 -2.82 10.94
C LYS A 343 -38.80 -3.89 11.87
N ASP A 344 -37.98 -4.77 11.31
CA ASP A 344 -37.44 -5.96 11.96
C ASP A 344 -35.91 -5.88 12.03
N ILE A 345 -35.36 -6.31 13.17
CA ILE A 345 -33.93 -6.52 13.39
C ILE A 345 -33.70 -8.00 13.68
N LYS A 346 -32.61 -8.55 13.18
CA LYS A 346 -32.16 -9.91 13.47
C LYS A 346 -31.07 -9.87 14.51
N PHE A 347 -31.03 -10.84 15.42
CA PHE A 347 -29.94 -10.99 16.39
C PHE A 347 -29.57 -12.46 16.60
N SER A 348 -28.31 -12.70 16.96
CA SER A 348 -27.74 -14.02 17.26
C SER A 348 -26.86 -13.92 18.50
N THR A 349 -26.98 -14.92 19.38
CA THR A 349 -26.20 -15.06 20.63
C THR A 349 -25.23 -16.24 20.59
N ASP A 350 -25.09 -16.88 19.43
CA ASP A 350 -24.31 -18.10 19.21
C ASP A 350 -23.38 -17.96 18.02
N GLU A 351 -22.78 -16.77 17.87
CA GLU A 351 -21.79 -16.45 16.85
C GLU A 351 -22.33 -16.61 15.40
N GLY A 352 -23.61 -16.32 15.18
CA GLY A 352 -24.23 -16.28 13.85
C GLY A 352 -24.79 -17.60 13.35
N GLN A 353 -24.82 -18.65 14.19
CA GLN A 353 -25.38 -19.95 13.83
C GLN A 353 -26.92 -19.94 13.82
N CYS A 354 -27.55 -19.35 14.84
CA CYS A 354 -28.99 -19.19 14.93
C CYS A 354 -29.35 -17.71 14.98
N TRP A 355 -30.38 -17.33 14.22
CA TRP A 355 -30.88 -15.95 14.15
C TRP A 355 -32.32 -15.85 14.61
N HIS A 356 -32.60 -14.84 15.43
CA HIS A 356 -33.93 -14.49 15.91
C HIS A 356 -34.36 -13.14 15.35
N VAL A 357 -35.65 -12.97 15.08
CA VAL A 357 -36.22 -11.74 14.53
C VAL A 357 -36.98 -10.99 15.61
N HIS A 358 -36.71 -9.71 15.76
CA HIS A 358 -37.41 -8.81 16.67
C HIS A 358 -37.97 -7.61 15.89
N GLN A 359 -39.27 -7.33 16.08
CA GLN A 359 -39.91 -6.17 15.48
C GLN A 359 -39.67 -4.94 16.37
N PHE A 360 -38.77 -4.04 15.95
CA PHE A 360 -38.38 -2.87 16.73
C PHE A 360 -39.36 -1.69 16.61
N THR A 361 -40.25 -1.70 15.63
CA THR A 361 -41.25 -0.62 15.45
C THR A 361 -42.54 -1.12 14.81
N SER A 362 -43.68 -0.47 15.11
CA SER A 362 -44.94 -0.72 14.39
C SER A 362 -44.98 -0.06 13.02
N ASP A 363 -44.24 1.04 12.87
CA ASP A 363 -44.30 1.94 11.71
C ASP A 363 -42.96 1.85 10.96
N PRO A 364 -42.92 1.11 9.83
CA PRO A 364 -41.68 0.85 9.10
C PRO A 364 -40.93 2.12 8.73
N ILE A 365 -39.60 2.01 8.67
CA ILE A 365 -38.70 3.10 8.31
C ILE A 365 -37.91 2.74 7.06
N HIS A 366 -37.63 3.73 6.21
CA HIS A 366 -36.61 3.60 5.18
C HIS A 366 -35.25 3.63 5.86
N PHE A 367 -34.62 2.45 5.94
CA PHE A 367 -33.36 2.27 6.65
C PHE A 367 -32.21 2.96 5.94
N THR A 368 -31.32 3.54 6.73
CA THR A 368 -30.11 4.23 6.22
C THR A 368 -28.82 3.73 6.87
N GLY A 369 -28.87 3.25 8.10
CA GLY A 369 -27.65 2.79 8.79
C GLY A 369 -27.87 2.24 10.19
N LEU A 370 -26.88 1.48 10.66
CA LEU A 370 -26.75 1.03 12.04
C LEU A 370 -25.62 1.82 12.72
N ALA A 371 -25.83 2.18 13.98
CA ALA A 371 -24.81 2.80 14.80
C ALA A 371 -24.69 2.07 16.15
N SER A 372 -23.46 1.74 16.54
CA SER A 372 -23.12 1.17 17.84
C SER A 372 -21.92 1.91 18.44
N GLU A 373 -21.70 1.78 19.74
CA GLU A 373 -20.50 2.31 20.38
C GLU A 373 -19.25 1.63 19.78
N PRO A 374 -18.22 2.40 19.34
CA PRO A 374 -16.97 1.83 18.85
C PRO A 374 -16.32 0.89 19.87
N GLY A 375 -15.64 -0.14 19.36
CA GLY A 375 -14.98 -1.16 20.17
C GLY A 375 -15.88 -2.32 20.61
N ALA A 376 -17.13 -2.38 20.11
CA ALA A 376 -18.02 -3.55 20.23
C ALA A 376 -18.27 -4.05 21.67
N ARG A 377 -18.21 -3.18 22.68
CA ARG A 377 -18.45 -3.52 24.12
C ARG A 377 -19.86 -3.19 24.61
N SER A 378 -20.59 -2.37 23.87
CA SER A 378 -21.95 -1.95 24.22
C SER A 378 -22.97 -3.04 23.92
N MET A 379 -24.11 -2.93 24.58
CA MET A 379 -25.34 -3.69 24.30
C MET A 379 -26.40 -2.84 23.59
N ASN A 380 -26.06 -1.59 23.27
CA ASN A 380 -26.92 -0.65 22.59
C ASN A 380 -26.59 -0.61 21.10
N VAL A 381 -27.63 -0.67 20.28
CA VAL A 381 -27.55 -0.40 18.83
C VAL A 381 -28.68 0.52 18.41
N SER A 382 -28.36 1.52 17.60
CA SER A 382 -29.31 2.49 17.05
C SER A 382 -29.55 2.20 15.58
N VAL A 383 -30.81 1.92 15.24
CA VAL A 383 -31.29 1.78 13.86
C VAL A 383 -31.70 3.16 13.35
N TRP A 384 -31.05 3.65 12.30
CA TRP A 384 -31.34 4.95 11.70
C TRP A 384 -32.09 4.79 10.38
N GLY A 385 -33.02 5.73 10.16
CA GLY A 385 -33.75 5.82 8.92
C GLY A 385 -34.63 7.06 8.88
N TYR A 386 -35.54 7.09 7.91
CA TYR A 386 -36.53 8.14 7.80
C TYR A 386 -37.91 7.57 7.51
N ARG A 387 -38.93 8.40 7.77
CA ARG A 387 -40.31 8.12 7.40
C ARG A 387 -40.79 9.17 6.42
N ASP A 388 -41.50 8.70 5.40
CA ASP A 388 -42.19 9.57 4.46
C ASP A 388 -43.58 9.91 5.00
N SER A 389 -43.87 11.21 5.10
CA SER A 389 -45.21 11.74 5.30
C SER A 389 -45.68 12.44 4.03
N LEU A 390 -46.99 12.71 3.91
CA LEU A 390 -47.60 13.35 2.74
C LEU A 390 -46.95 14.68 2.34
N LEU A 391 -46.29 15.38 3.27
CA LEU A 391 -45.75 16.73 3.08
C LEU A 391 -44.27 16.87 3.46
N SER A 392 -43.65 15.88 4.11
CA SER A 392 -42.25 15.96 4.55
C SER A 392 -41.66 14.61 4.90
N GLN A 393 -40.35 14.51 4.73
CA GLN A 393 -39.52 13.42 5.23
C GLN A 393 -38.95 13.82 6.60
N TYR A 394 -38.98 12.93 7.59
CA TYR A 394 -38.35 13.17 8.89
C TYR A 394 -37.51 11.97 9.33
N TRP A 395 -36.36 12.27 9.93
CA TRP A 395 -35.42 11.29 10.46
C TRP A 395 -35.93 10.66 11.75
N VAL A 396 -35.69 9.36 11.89
CA VAL A 396 -36.02 8.57 13.09
C VAL A 396 -34.82 7.71 13.43
N SER A 397 -34.49 7.65 14.73
CA SER A 397 -33.53 6.71 15.29
C SER A 397 -34.23 5.87 16.35
N VAL A 398 -34.10 4.54 16.27
CA VAL A 398 -34.62 3.61 17.26
C VAL A 398 -33.45 2.90 17.91
N THR A 399 -33.20 3.18 19.18
CA THR A 399 -32.11 2.54 19.94
C THR A 399 -32.65 1.38 20.76
N ILE A 400 -32.05 0.20 20.56
CA ILE A 400 -32.40 -1.05 21.22
C ILE A 400 -31.29 -1.36 22.22
N ASP A 401 -31.68 -1.65 23.47
CA ASP A 401 -30.77 -2.09 24.53
C ASP A 401 -31.02 -3.56 24.85
N PHE A 402 -30.06 -4.41 24.49
CA PHE A 402 -30.18 -5.86 24.66
C PHE A 402 -29.94 -6.35 26.10
N ARG A 403 -29.67 -5.46 27.07
CA ARG A 403 -29.55 -5.84 28.49
C ARG A 403 -30.82 -6.43 29.08
N GLU A 404 -31.98 -6.12 28.51
CA GLU A 404 -33.25 -6.74 28.92
C GLU A 404 -33.36 -8.20 28.44
N LEU A 405 -32.63 -8.58 27.39
CA LEU A 405 -32.57 -9.95 26.88
C LEU A 405 -31.49 -10.77 27.61
N LEU A 406 -30.27 -10.22 27.70
CA LEU A 406 -29.14 -10.85 28.37
C LEU A 406 -28.96 -10.25 29.78
N THR A 407 -29.64 -10.87 30.76
CA THR A 407 -29.66 -10.37 32.15
C THR A 407 -28.64 -11.04 33.07
N ARG A 408 -28.06 -12.17 32.66
CA ARG A 408 -27.11 -12.96 33.45
C ARG A 408 -25.68 -12.67 32.99
N ASP A 409 -24.78 -12.39 33.93
CA ASP A 409 -23.34 -12.27 33.67
C ASP A 409 -22.72 -13.65 33.39
N CYS A 410 -21.71 -13.68 32.52
CA CYS A 410 -20.97 -14.89 32.21
C CYS A 410 -20.08 -15.33 33.38
N GLU A 411 -20.07 -16.63 33.66
CA GLU A 411 -19.24 -17.26 34.69
C GLU A 411 -18.18 -18.16 34.04
N ASP A 412 -17.16 -18.61 34.78
CA ASP A 412 -16.08 -19.45 34.23
C ASP A 412 -16.57 -20.71 33.48
N GLN A 413 -17.70 -21.28 33.90
CA GLN A 413 -18.33 -22.45 33.26
C GLN A 413 -18.85 -22.16 31.85
N ASP A 414 -19.18 -20.91 31.55
CA ASP A 414 -19.66 -20.47 30.24
C ASP A 414 -18.56 -20.41 29.20
N TYR A 415 -17.30 -20.52 29.61
CA TYR A 415 -16.17 -20.45 28.72
C TYR A 415 -15.58 -21.83 28.39
N VAL A 416 -14.90 -21.89 27.25
CA VAL A 416 -14.19 -23.05 26.74
C VAL A 416 -12.80 -22.62 26.23
N GLN A 417 -11.81 -23.48 26.44
CA GLN A 417 -10.48 -23.27 25.88
C GLN A 417 -10.51 -23.55 24.38
N TRP A 418 -9.95 -22.64 23.60
CA TRP A 418 -9.83 -22.74 22.16
C TRP A 418 -8.40 -22.43 21.73
N LEU A 419 -7.78 -23.33 20.97
CA LEU A 419 -6.46 -23.12 20.40
C LEU A 419 -6.60 -22.43 19.04
N ALA A 420 -6.00 -21.25 18.91
CA ALA A 420 -5.99 -20.52 17.65
C ALA A 420 -5.13 -21.22 16.59
N HIS A 421 -5.50 -21.07 15.32
CA HIS A 421 -4.80 -21.64 14.16
C HIS A 421 -4.63 -23.16 14.21
N SER A 422 -5.53 -23.85 14.92
CA SER A 422 -5.49 -25.31 15.03
C SER A 422 -6.05 -25.95 13.76
N ASP A 423 -5.27 -26.82 13.13
CA ASP A 423 -5.63 -27.55 11.91
C ASP A 423 -5.53 -29.08 12.09
N ASP A 424 -4.52 -29.54 12.83
CA ASP A 424 -4.31 -30.95 13.16
C ASP A 424 -3.92 -31.11 14.63
N ILE A 425 -4.90 -31.50 15.45
CA ILE A 425 -4.74 -31.74 16.90
C ILE A 425 -3.66 -32.82 17.19
N SER A 426 -3.31 -33.67 16.21
CA SER A 426 -2.28 -34.69 16.36
C SER A 426 -0.84 -34.15 16.19
N ASP A 427 -0.67 -32.98 15.57
CA ASP A 427 0.63 -32.35 15.38
C ASP A 427 1.09 -31.64 16.68
N PRO A 428 2.27 -31.99 17.24
CA PRO A 428 2.88 -31.24 18.33
C PRO A 428 3.07 -29.74 18.04
N ASN A 429 3.17 -29.32 16.78
CA ASN A 429 3.30 -27.94 16.33
C ASN A 429 1.96 -27.28 15.95
N ASP A 430 0.82 -27.95 16.14
CA ASP A 430 -0.52 -27.43 15.87
C ASP A 430 -0.75 -26.04 16.49
N GLY A 431 -1.22 -25.08 15.71
CA GLY A 431 -1.43 -23.69 16.14
C GLY A 431 -0.16 -22.85 16.35
N CYS A 432 1.03 -23.33 15.98
CA CYS A 432 2.25 -22.51 15.98
C CYS A 432 2.21 -21.50 14.83
N MET A 433 1.95 -20.24 15.14
CA MET A 433 2.00 -19.15 14.16
C MET A 433 3.00 -18.08 14.60
N LEU A 434 3.96 -17.73 13.75
CA LEU A 434 5.05 -16.79 14.06
C LEU A 434 5.74 -17.17 15.39
N GLY A 435 6.08 -18.45 15.53
CA GLY A 435 6.85 -18.97 16.65
C GLY A 435 6.13 -19.17 17.99
N TYR A 436 4.82 -18.99 18.11
CA TYR A 436 4.09 -19.35 19.33
C TYR A 436 2.61 -19.68 19.09
N LYS A 437 2.04 -20.47 20.01
CA LYS A 437 0.62 -20.82 20.07
C LYS A 437 -0.13 -19.86 20.99
N GLU A 438 -1.39 -19.58 20.70
CA GLU A 438 -2.27 -18.84 21.62
C GLU A 438 -3.51 -19.66 21.95
N LYS A 439 -3.70 -19.94 23.25
CA LYS A 439 -4.93 -20.53 23.78
C LYS A 439 -5.81 -19.43 24.34
N PHE A 440 -7.04 -19.33 23.86
CA PHE A 440 -8.03 -18.37 24.30
C PHE A 440 -9.09 -19.03 25.17
N LEU A 441 -9.64 -18.26 26.11
CA LEU A 441 -10.87 -18.61 26.81
C LEU A 441 -12.05 -17.94 26.11
N ARG A 442 -12.79 -18.70 25.29
CA ARG A 442 -13.91 -18.20 24.48
C ARG A 442 -15.24 -18.57 25.09
N LEU A 443 -16.25 -17.72 24.87
CA LEU A 443 -17.61 -18.00 25.30
C LEU A 443 -18.16 -19.21 24.52
N ARG A 444 -18.80 -20.16 25.21
CA ARG A 444 -19.48 -21.26 24.55
C ARG A 444 -20.64 -20.72 23.73
N LYS A 445 -20.81 -21.21 22.52
CA LYS A 445 -21.95 -20.85 21.64
C LYS A 445 -23.32 -21.11 22.28
N ALA A 446 -23.41 -22.11 23.16
CA ALA A 446 -24.64 -22.42 23.89
C ALA A 446 -24.87 -21.56 25.15
N SER A 447 -23.86 -20.82 25.61
CA SER A 447 -23.94 -19.98 26.79
C SER A 447 -24.48 -18.60 26.44
N VAL A 448 -25.70 -18.32 26.88
CA VAL A 448 -26.37 -17.03 26.71
C VAL A 448 -26.18 -16.21 27.98
N CYS A 449 -25.23 -15.28 27.96
CA CYS A 449 -24.87 -14.41 29.08
C CYS A 449 -24.14 -13.15 28.59
N LEU A 450 -23.98 -12.18 29.48
CA LEU A 450 -23.27 -10.93 29.25
C LEU A 450 -21.79 -11.08 29.63
N LYS A 451 -20.86 -10.84 28.70
CA LYS A 451 -19.42 -10.77 29.01
C LYS A 451 -19.10 -9.51 29.82
N GLY A 452 -19.76 -8.41 29.48
CA GLY A 452 -19.64 -7.15 30.20
C GLY A 452 -18.58 -6.22 29.61
N ARG A 453 -18.66 -4.95 29.99
CA ARG A 453 -17.81 -3.89 29.42
C ARG A 453 -16.34 -4.04 29.76
N ASP A 454 -16.06 -4.57 30.94
CA ASP A 454 -14.71 -4.78 31.46
C ASP A 454 -14.11 -6.12 31.01
N TYR A 455 -14.76 -6.83 30.08
CA TYR A 455 -14.26 -8.08 29.54
C TYR A 455 -12.88 -7.88 28.88
N GLU A 456 -11.92 -8.67 29.34
CA GLU A 456 -10.59 -8.76 28.74
C GLU A 456 -10.41 -10.13 28.12
N VAL A 457 -9.78 -10.15 26.93
CA VAL A 457 -9.49 -11.40 26.23
C VAL A 457 -8.43 -12.18 27.01
N ASN A 458 -8.84 -13.26 27.66
CA ASN A 458 -7.92 -14.16 28.33
C ASN A 458 -7.23 -15.06 27.31
N LYS A 459 -5.91 -14.88 27.17
CA LYS A 459 -5.07 -15.65 26.26
C LYS A 459 -3.78 -16.08 26.93
N GLN A 460 -3.32 -17.29 26.59
CA GLN A 460 -2.09 -17.87 27.11
C GLN A 460 -1.16 -18.22 25.94
N PRO A 461 -0.06 -17.47 25.75
CA PRO A 461 0.93 -17.78 24.72
C PRO A 461 1.81 -18.96 25.15
N THR A 462 2.14 -19.85 24.22
CA THR A 462 3.10 -20.96 24.42
C THR A 462 4.12 -20.94 23.29
N PRO A 463 5.42 -20.66 23.57
CA PRO A 463 6.46 -20.62 22.55
C PRO A 463 6.62 -21.96 21.81
N CYS A 464 6.92 -21.88 20.52
CA CYS A 464 7.23 -23.02 19.66
C CYS A 464 8.74 -23.12 19.40
N PRO A 465 9.26 -24.34 19.14
CA PRO A 465 10.63 -24.49 18.68
C PRO A 465 10.81 -23.87 17.30
N CYS A 466 11.89 -23.09 17.09
CA CYS A 466 12.15 -22.49 15.78
C CYS A 466 12.42 -23.55 14.69
N THR A 467 11.86 -23.29 13.52
CA THR A 467 12.08 -24.02 12.25
C THR A 467 12.71 -23.06 11.23
N LEU A 468 13.01 -23.53 10.01
CA LEU A 468 13.47 -22.63 8.94
C LEU A 468 12.34 -21.72 8.43
N ASP A 469 11.08 -22.10 8.63
CA ASP A 469 9.93 -21.33 8.17
C ASP A 469 9.74 -20.04 8.97
N ASP A 470 10.19 -20.01 10.23
CA ASP A 470 10.23 -18.82 11.11
C ASP A 470 11.30 -17.78 10.69
N PHE A 471 12.03 -18.03 9.59
CA PHE A 471 13.06 -17.13 9.05
C PHE A 471 12.85 -16.80 7.57
N GLN A 472 12.59 -15.53 7.25
CA GLN A 472 12.57 -15.05 5.87
C GLN A 472 13.99 -14.92 5.30
N CYS A 473 14.12 -14.96 3.96
CA CYS A 473 15.42 -14.74 3.32
C CYS A 473 15.87 -13.30 3.50
N ASP A 474 17.15 -13.15 3.82
CA ASP A 474 17.80 -11.86 3.95
C ASP A 474 18.21 -11.32 2.57
N PHE A 475 18.71 -10.09 2.51
CA PHE A 475 19.10 -9.43 1.27
C PHE A 475 20.06 -10.30 0.44
N GLY A 476 19.79 -10.44 -0.86
CA GLY A 476 20.57 -11.26 -1.81
C GLY A 476 20.27 -12.76 -1.77
N TYR A 477 19.25 -13.21 -1.03
CA TYR A 477 18.82 -14.60 -0.94
C TYR A 477 17.37 -14.78 -1.42
N TYR A 478 17.00 -16.01 -1.76
CA TYR A 478 15.63 -16.37 -2.13
C TYR A 478 15.34 -17.83 -1.78
N ARG A 479 14.05 -18.18 -1.58
CA ARG A 479 13.62 -19.57 -1.46
C ARG A 479 13.28 -20.14 -2.83
N LYS A 480 13.65 -21.40 -3.08
CA LYS A 480 13.16 -22.16 -4.23
C LYS A 480 11.75 -22.68 -3.93
N GLU A 481 10.97 -22.95 -4.97
CA GLU A 481 9.66 -23.59 -4.83
C GLU A 481 9.77 -24.89 -4.00
N ASN A 482 8.87 -25.06 -3.03
CA ASN A 482 8.81 -26.21 -2.10
C ASN A 482 10.08 -26.42 -1.24
N SER A 483 10.82 -25.35 -0.94
CA SER A 483 12.02 -25.39 -0.09
C SER A 483 11.99 -24.29 0.96
N SER A 484 12.17 -24.66 2.23
CA SER A 484 12.36 -23.70 3.34
C SER A 484 13.78 -23.11 3.39
N GLU A 485 14.71 -23.64 2.57
CA GLU A 485 16.09 -23.17 2.52
C GLU A 485 16.23 -21.89 1.67
N CYS A 486 16.81 -20.84 2.25
CA CYS A 486 17.25 -19.62 1.57
C CYS A 486 18.60 -19.87 0.88
N VAL A 487 18.61 -19.70 -0.43
CA VAL A 487 19.80 -19.82 -1.27
C VAL A 487 20.23 -18.47 -1.81
N GLU A 488 21.52 -18.27 -1.99
CA GLU A 488 22.07 -17.02 -2.52
C GLU A 488 21.63 -16.82 -3.98
N GLN A 489 21.26 -15.59 -4.33
CA GLN A 489 20.89 -15.24 -5.70
C GLN A 489 22.12 -15.34 -6.64
N PRO A 490 21.98 -15.97 -7.82
CA PRO A 490 23.10 -16.12 -8.76
C PRO A 490 23.52 -14.80 -9.43
N ASP A 491 22.57 -13.89 -9.72
CA ASP A 491 22.85 -12.53 -10.20
C ASP A 491 21.96 -11.53 -9.45
N LEU A 492 22.55 -10.45 -8.92
CA LEU A 492 21.76 -9.33 -8.37
C LEU A 492 21.35 -8.43 -9.54
N LYS A 493 20.04 -8.34 -9.83
CA LYS A 493 19.48 -7.57 -10.97
C LYS A 493 18.46 -6.55 -10.48
N GLY A 494 18.23 -5.51 -11.28
CA GLY A 494 17.24 -4.47 -10.99
C GLY A 494 17.51 -3.75 -9.67
N HIS A 495 16.46 -3.53 -8.88
CA HIS A 495 16.57 -2.78 -7.63
C HIS A 495 17.43 -3.46 -6.56
N VAL A 496 17.54 -4.79 -6.57
CA VAL A 496 18.44 -5.51 -5.65
C VAL A 496 19.89 -5.06 -5.88
N LEU A 497 20.30 -4.83 -7.14
CA LEU A 497 21.62 -4.28 -7.47
C LEU A 497 21.74 -2.80 -7.06
N GLU A 498 20.70 -1.99 -7.27
CA GLU A 498 20.69 -0.57 -6.88
C GLU A 498 20.85 -0.40 -5.37
N PHE A 499 20.07 -1.15 -4.58
CA PHE A 499 20.22 -1.21 -3.13
C PHE A 499 21.62 -1.68 -2.72
N CYS A 500 22.22 -2.62 -3.45
CA CYS A 500 23.58 -3.05 -3.15
C CYS A 500 24.64 -1.97 -3.40
N LEU A 501 24.45 -1.14 -4.42
CA LEU A 501 25.40 -0.08 -4.79
C LEU A 501 25.25 1.17 -3.91
N GLN A 502 24.02 1.50 -3.50
CA GLN A 502 23.69 2.75 -2.81
C GLN A 502 23.38 2.55 -1.30
N GLY A 503 23.13 1.32 -0.87
CA GLY A 503 22.78 1.00 0.51
C GLY A 503 23.95 1.15 1.50
N LYS A 504 23.61 1.37 2.78
CA LYS A 504 24.62 1.39 3.86
C LYS A 504 25.27 0.01 3.99
N LYS A 505 26.58 -0.05 4.21
CA LYS A 505 27.34 -1.31 4.36
C LYS A 505 26.76 -2.25 5.42
N GLU A 506 26.20 -1.72 6.50
CA GLU A 506 25.57 -2.50 7.57
C GLU A 506 24.33 -3.27 7.08
N LEU A 507 23.62 -2.75 6.08
CA LEU A 507 22.45 -3.39 5.46
C LEU A 507 22.85 -4.47 4.43
N LEU A 508 24.12 -4.49 4.00
CA LEU A 508 24.66 -5.43 3.02
C LEU A 508 25.40 -6.61 3.67
N GLN A 509 25.53 -6.58 5.00
CA GLN A 509 26.02 -7.70 5.80
C GLN A 509 24.86 -8.64 6.10
N THR A 510 24.72 -9.67 5.28
CA THR A 510 23.63 -10.64 5.36
C THR A 510 24.06 -11.91 6.07
N ARG A 511 23.09 -12.58 6.71
CA ARG A 511 23.25 -13.93 7.27
C ARG A 511 22.54 -15.00 6.43
N GLY A 512 22.01 -14.62 5.26
CA GLY A 512 21.16 -15.45 4.40
C GLY A 512 19.73 -15.61 4.92
N TYR A 513 19.54 -15.59 6.24
CA TYR A 513 18.27 -15.69 6.93
C TYR A 513 18.12 -14.57 7.95
N ARG A 514 16.90 -14.04 8.07
CA ARG A 514 16.48 -13.12 9.13
C ARG A 514 15.18 -13.63 9.75
N LYS A 515 15.02 -13.48 11.05
CA LYS A 515 13.81 -13.91 11.74
C LYS A 515 12.62 -13.11 11.22
N ILE A 516 11.45 -13.74 11.06
CA ILE A 516 10.24 -13.03 10.65
C ILE A 516 9.88 -11.99 11.73
N PRO A 517 9.54 -10.74 11.38
CA PRO A 517 9.19 -9.73 12.38
C PRO A 517 7.94 -10.13 13.17
N GLY A 518 8.00 -9.95 14.49
CA GLY A 518 6.96 -10.41 15.41
C GLY A 518 7.05 -11.90 15.79
N ASP A 519 7.99 -12.67 15.20
CA ASP A 519 8.17 -14.08 15.52
C ASP A 519 8.85 -14.30 16.89
N LYS A 520 8.22 -15.14 17.72
CA LYS A 520 8.64 -15.38 19.12
C LYS A 520 9.03 -16.84 19.38
N CYS A 521 9.48 -17.57 18.36
CA CYS A 521 9.98 -18.94 18.53
C CYS A 521 11.22 -18.96 19.44
N GLU A 522 11.37 -20.05 20.20
CA GLU A 522 12.46 -20.28 21.16
C GLU A 522 13.18 -21.61 20.89
N GLY A 523 14.51 -21.62 20.92
CA GLY A 523 15.29 -22.84 20.66
C GLY A 523 15.18 -23.33 19.21
N GLY A 524 15.20 -24.64 18.98
CA GLY A 524 15.03 -25.23 17.66
C GLY A 524 16.20 -25.02 16.69
N THR A 525 15.89 -24.96 15.41
CA THR A 525 16.84 -24.77 14.31
C THR A 525 17.27 -23.31 14.24
N GLN A 526 18.58 -23.07 14.22
CA GLN A 526 19.14 -21.74 13.95
C GLN A 526 20.07 -21.83 12.74
N PRO A 527 19.83 -21.04 11.68
CA PRO A 527 20.69 -21.06 10.49
C PRO A 527 22.13 -20.64 10.86
N GLU A 528 23.12 -21.33 10.30
CA GLU A 528 24.53 -21.04 10.55
C GLU A 528 24.87 -19.60 10.15
N ARG A 529 25.39 -18.82 11.10
CA ARG A 529 25.85 -17.45 10.82
C ARG A 529 27.11 -17.48 9.95
N LYS A 530 26.96 -17.07 8.69
CA LYS A 530 28.06 -16.60 7.84
C LYS A 530 27.78 -15.15 7.48
N GLU A 531 28.54 -14.22 8.03
CA GLU A 531 28.47 -12.83 7.62
C GLU A 531 29.14 -12.69 6.25
N ILE A 532 28.30 -12.48 5.24
CA ILE A 532 28.76 -12.28 3.87
C ILE A 532 28.57 -10.79 3.55
N ASP A 533 29.66 -10.15 3.15
CA ASP A 533 29.66 -8.77 2.68
C ASP A 533 29.31 -8.76 1.19
N LEU A 534 28.02 -8.60 0.90
CA LEU A 534 27.51 -8.60 -0.49
C LEU A 534 28.01 -7.40 -1.29
N SER A 535 28.48 -6.33 -0.65
CA SER A 535 29.02 -5.15 -1.35
C SER A 535 30.20 -5.51 -2.27
N LYS A 536 31.02 -6.48 -1.86
CA LYS A 536 32.16 -6.98 -2.67
C LYS A 536 31.71 -7.67 -3.97
N ARG A 537 30.53 -8.27 -3.97
CA ARG A 537 29.97 -8.96 -5.15
C ARG A 537 29.39 -7.95 -6.13
N CYS A 538 28.73 -6.91 -5.63
CA CYS A 538 28.10 -5.86 -6.43
C CYS A 538 29.12 -5.02 -7.21
N VAL A 539 30.32 -4.83 -6.66
CA VAL A 539 31.41 -4.11 -7.34
C VAL A 539 32.14 -4.98 -8.37
N ASN A 540 32.20 -6.32 -8.17
CA ASN A 540 32.86 -7.23 -9.10
C ASN A 540 32.17 -7.29 -10.48
N ASP A 541 30.85 -7.11 -10.55
CA ASP A 541 30.12 -7.09 -11.84
C ASP A 541 30.38 -5.83 -12.67
N LEU A 542 30.84 -4.72 -12.07
CA LEU A 542 31.25 -3.51 -12.81
C LEU A 542 32.67 -3.61 -13.39
N LEU A 543 33.53 -4.47 -12.83
CA LEU A 543 34.96 -4.54 -13.15
C LEU A 543 35.32 -5.50 -14.31
N GLY A 544 34.37 -6.25 -14.86
CA GLY A 544 34.55 -6.96 -16.14
C GLY A 544 33.87 -6.16 -17.26
N PRO A 545 34.54 -5.67 -18.33
CA PRO A 545 35.86 -5.96 -18.90
C PRO A 545 36.72 -4.68 -19.09
N GLN A 546 36.83 -3.82 -18.07
CA GLN A 546 37.53 -2.53 -18.21
C GLN A 546 39.04 -2.63 -18.00
N GLU A 547 39.50 -3.52 -17.12
CA GLU A 547 40.94 -3.80 -16.89
C GLU A 547 41.64 -4.35 -18.15
N LEU A 548 40.94 -5.18 -18.95
CA LEU A 548 41.51 -5.73 -20.19
C LEU A 548 41.70 -4.66 -21.26
N LEU A 549 40.80 -3.67 -21.32
CA LEU A 549 40.89 -2.53 -22.24
C LEU A 549 42.01 -1.55 -21.85
N VAL A 550 42.15 -1.25 -20.55
CA VAL A 550 43.22 -0.37 -20.07
C VAL A 550 44.59 -1.01 -20.28
N MET A 551 44.74 -2.31 -19.99
CA MET A 551 45.98 -3.04 -20.24
C MET A 551 46.31 -3.18 -21.73
N THR A 552 45.33 -3.41 -22.60
CA THR A 552 45.57 -3.45 -24.04
C THR A 552 45.95 -2.08 -24.61
N VAL A 553 45.30 -1.01 -24.15
CA VAL A 553 45.66 0.37 -24.55
C VAL A 553 47.08 0.73 -24.08
N LEU A 554 47.45 0.38 -22.84
CA LEU A 554 48.81 0.60 -22.33
C LEU A 554 49.86 -0.18 -23.14
N ILE A 555 49.59 -1.42 -23.53
CA ILE A 555 50.47 -2.22 -24.37
C ILE A 555 50.62 -1.60 -25.77
N ILE A 556 49.53 -1.10 -26.36
CA ILE A 556 49.56 -0.44 -27.69
C ILE A 556 50.38 0.86 -27.63
N ILE A 557 50.23 1.65 -26.56
CA ILE A 557 51.03 2.87 -26.34
C ILE A 557 52.51 2.51 -26.17
N LEU A 558 52.82 1.47 -25.41
CA LEU A 558 54.21 1.03 -25.22
C LEU A 558 54.85 0.56 -26.55
N LEU A 559 54.12 -0.21 -27.35
CA LEU A 559 54.58 -0.69 -28.66
C LEU A 559 54.78 0.45 -29.66
N SER A 560 53.90 1.46 -29.65
CA SER A 560 54.03 2.63 -30.53
C SER A 560 55.18 3.55 -30.11
N ILE A 561 55.47 3.68 -28.81
CA ILE A 561 56.68 4.37 -28.32
C ILE A 561 57.94 3.62 -28.77
N VAL A 562 57.99 2.29 -28.62
CA VAL A 562 59.15 1.48 -29.05
C VAL A 562 59.34 1.58 -30.56
N ALA A 563 58.27 1.53 -31.35
CA ALA A 563 58.32 1.71 -32.80
C ALA A 563 58.81 3.12 -33.18
N GLY A 564 58.33 4.17 -32.48
CA GLY A 564 58.78 5.55 -32.67
C GLY A 564 60.27 5.73 -32.36
N VAL A 565 60.77 5.13 -31.27
CA VAL A 565 62.20 5.15 -30.91
C VAL A 565 63.05 4.43 -31.96
N LEU A 566 62.59 3.29 -32.48
CA LEU A 566 63.27 2.57 -33.55
C LEU A 566 63.27 3.35 -34.87
N PHE A 567 62.18 4.06 -35.17
CA PHE A 567 62.05 4.89 -36.37
C PHE A 567 62.97 6.12 -36.32
N VAL A 568 63.02 6.82 -35.18
CA VAL A 568 63.94 7.94 -34.94
C VAL A 568 65.40 7.47 -34.99
N LYS A 569 65.73 6.33 -34.37
CA LYS A 569 67.07 5.75 -34.43
C LYS A 569 67.49 5.38 -35.86
N LYS A 570 66.56 4.96 -36.71
CA LYS A 570 66.82 4.55 -38.10
C LYS A 570 66.96 5.74 -39.06
N TYR A 571 66.23 6.84 -38.84
CA TYR A 571 66.17 7.96 -39.80
C TYR A 571 66.86 9.25 -39.34
N VAL A 572 67.09 9.48 -38.04
CA VAL A 572 67.71 10.72 -37.53
C VAL A 572 69.20 10.54 -37.21
N CYS A 573 69.68 9.31 -36.96
CA CYS A 573 71.09 9.02 -36.67
C CYS A 573 71.86 8.35 -37.82
N GLY A 574 71.20 8.04 -38.94
CA GLY A 574 71.83 7.43 -40.13
C GLY A 574 71.85 8.41 -41.32
N GLY A 575 72.80 9.35 -41.30
CA GLY A 575 72.86 10.41 -42.31
C GLY A 575 73.12 9.93 -43.74
N ARG A 576 72.42 10.54 -44.71
CA ARG A 576 72.94 10.88 -46.04
C ARG A 576 72.06 11.98 -46.68
N PHE A 577 72.68 13.14 -46.89
CA PHE A 577 72.19 14.28 -47.66
C PHE A 577 71.98 13.91 -49.14
N LEU A 578 70.93 14.45 -49.77
CA LEU A 578 70.88 14.61 -51.23
C LEU A 578 70.17 15.92 -51.60
N VAL A 579 70.89 16.74 -52.35
CA VAL A 579 70.56 18.08 -52.88
C VAL A 579 70.32 17.95 -54.39
N HIS A 580 69.35 18.67 -54.98
CA HIS A 580 69.39 19.32 -56.33
C HIS A 580 68.09 20.14 -56.52
N ARG A 581 68.10 21.48 -56.63
CA ARG A 581 68.41 22.43 -57.74
C ARG A 581 67.25 22.73 -58.73
N TYR A 582 66.96 24.03 -58.88
CA TYR A 582 65.96 24.67 -59.76
C TYR A 582 66.44 24.91 -61.21
N SER A 583 65.52 24.91 -62.18
CA SER A 583 65.62 25.65 -63.48
C SER A 583 64.25 25.98 -64.13
N VAL A 584 63.74 27.20 -63.90
CA VAL A 584 63.47 28.32 -64.84
C VAL A 584 62.77 28.10 -66.24
N LEU A 585 61.69 28.89 -66.47
CA LEU A 585 61.09 29.50 -67.71
C LEU A 585 60.34 28.61 -68.74
N GLN A 586 59.28 28.99 -69.48
CA GLN A 586 58.42 30.20 -69.66
C GLN A 586 57.34 29.86 -70.73
N GLN A 587 56.14 30.45 -70.67
CA GLN A 587 55.45 31.20 -71.77
C GLN A 587 53.92 31.23 -71.67
N HIS A 588 53.40 32.45 -71.84
CA HIS A 588 52.01 32.89 -71.97
C HIS A 588 51.36 32.43 -73.29
N ALA A 589 50.03 32.35 -73.32
CA ALA A 589 49.18 33.08 -74.28
C ALA A 589 47.70 32.99 -73.93
N GLU A 590 47.02 34.12 -74.12
CA GLU A 590 45.59 34.42 -73.93
C GLU A 590 44.72 33.79 -75.03
N ALA A 591 43.40 33.64 -74.78
CA ALA A 591 42.33 34.26 -75.60
C ALA A 591 40.94 33.63 -75.36
N GLN A 592 39.98 34.51 -75.06
CA GLN A 592 38.59 34.60 -75.55
C GLN A 592 37.62 33.39 -75.49
N GLY A 593 36.49 33.64 -74.83
CA GLY A 593 35.35 34.24 -75.52
C GLY A 593 34.10 33.37 -75.72
N ASP A 594 33.10 33.68 -74.91
CA ASP A 594 31.71 34.02 -75.30
C ASP A 594 30.71 32.91 -75.74
N GLY A 595 29.45 33.14 -75.39
CA GLY A 595 28.29 32.67 -76.17
C GLY A 595 27.44 31.51 -75.64
N VAL A 596 26.55 31.80 -74.68
CA VAL A 596 25.06 31.74 -74.80
C VAL A 596 24.44 30.61 -75.65
N ASP A 597 23.65 29.72 -75.04
CA ASP A 597 22.19 29.59 -75.26
C ASP A 597 21.52 28.42 -74.50
N GLU A 598 20.31 28.69 -74.03
CA GLU A 598 19.29 27.88 -73.35
C GLU A 598 18.56 26.90 -74.33
N PRO A 599 17.47 26.21 -73.96
CA PRO A 599 17.28 25.10 -73.01
C PRO A 599 16.69 23.86 -73.74
N LEU A 600 16.39 22.76 -73.03
CA LEU A 600 15.16 21.94 -73.17
C LEU A 600 15.30 20.57 -72.49
N ASP A 601 14.43 20.38 -71.49
CA ASP A 601 13.60 19.21 -71.23
C ASP A 601 14.03 17.84 -71.80
N SER A 602 14.22 16.86 -70.92
CA SER A 602 13.15 15.89 -70.57
C SER A 602 13.70 14.55 -70.08
N ASN A 603 13.00 14.02 -69.07
CA ASN A 603 12.80 12.61 -68.78
C ASN A 603 14.00 11.78 -68.30
N HIS A 604 14.16 11.79 -66.98
CA HIS A 604 14.75 10.69 -66.23
C HIS A 604 13.95 9.39 -66.42
N THR A 605 14.61 8.37 -66.98
CA THR A 605 14.27 6.96 -66.73
C THR A 605 15.49 6.19 -66.22
N ARG A 606 15.14 5.25 -65.33
CA ARG A 606 15.93 4.29 -64.57
C ARG A 606 17.08 3.57 -65.31
N ALA A 607 18.15 3.44 -64.53
CA ALA A 607 18.87 2.21 -64.17
C ALA A 607 19.88 1.57 -65.15
N SER A 608 21.01 1.22 -64.54
CA SER A 608 21.79 -0.01 -64.70
C SER A 608 23.19 0.12 -65.33
N ASN A 609 24.17 0.07 -64.42
CA ASN A 609 25.36 -0.79 -64.41
C ASN A 609 26.45 -0.70 -65.50
N LYS A 610 27.66 -0.49 -64.96
CA LYS A 610 28.95 -1.16 -65.23
C LYS A 610 29.62 -0.95 -66.59
N THR A 611 30.82 -0.35 -66.56
CA THR A 611 32.15 -1.02 -66.57
C THR A 611 33.24 0.06 -66.61
N GLY A 612 34.18 0.11 -65.66
CA GLY A 612 35.54 -0.45 -65.81
C GLY A 612 36.54 0.63 -66.25
N LEU A 613 37.23 1.29 -65.32
CA LEU A 613 38.60 1.01 -64.82
C LEU A 613 39.72 1.75 -65.60
N HIS A 614 40.30 2.82 -65.02
CA HIS A 614 41.74 2.93 -64.74
C HIS A 614 42.15 4.24 -64.04
N ASP A 615 42.76 4.06 -62.87
CA ASP A 615 43.86 4.77 -62.18
C ASP A 615 43.97 6.30 -62.16
N SER A 616 43.85 6.86 -60.95
CA SER A 616 44.68 7.96 -60.44
C SER A 616 44.58 8.04 -58.90
N ASP A 617 45.16 7.05 -58.22
CA ASP A 617 45.32 7.00 -56.75
C ASP A 617 46.60 7.72 -56.30
N GLU A 618 46.71 9.04 -56.44
CA GLU A 618 47.75 9.80 -55.71
C GLU A 618 47.31 11.15 -55.14
N VAL A 619 46.06 11.58 -55.33
CA VAL A 619 45.58 12.87 -54.78
C VAL A 619 44.57 12.69 -53.63
N MET A 620 44.18 11.45 -53.30
CA MET A 620 43.14 11.17 -52.30
C MET A 620 43.68 10.91 -50.88
N VAL A 621 44.95 10.50 -50.73
CA VAL A 621 45.51 10.07 -49.43
C VAL A 621 45.80 11.25 -48.50
N GLN A 622 46.17 12.41 -49.04
CA GLN A 622 46.57 13.56 -48.23
C GLN A 622 45.37 14.28 -47.59
N THR A 623 44.20 14.21 -48.22
CA THR A 623 42.95 14.80 -47.72
C THR A 623 42.30 13.92 -46.63
N HIS A 624 42.44 12.59 -46.71
CA HIS A 624 41.89 11.67 -45.71
C HIS A 624 42.66 11.68 -44.38
N ILE A 625 43.97 11.90 -44.39
CA ILE A 625 44.78 11.94 -43.15
C ILE A 625 44.46 13.19 -42.31
N ILE A 626 44.20 14.34 -42.95
CA ILE A 626 43.86 15.59 -42.25
C ILE A 626 42.46 15.50 -41.62
N PHE A 627 41.50 14.89 -42.31
CA PHE A 627 40.16 14.64 -41.76
C PHE A 627 40.16 13.62 -40.60
N PHE A 628 41.01 12.59 -40.66
CA PHE A 628 41.11 11.59 -39.59
C PHE A 628 41.75 12.16 -38.31
N CYS A 629 42.75 13.04 -38.44
CA CYS A 629 43.35 13.74 -37.30
C CYS A 629 42.40 14.74 -36.63
N PHE A 630 41.57 15.46 -37.41
CA PHE A 630 40.54 16.36 -36.85
C PHE A 630 39.41 15.60 -36.14
N TRP A 631 39.04 14.43 -36.65
CA TRP A 631 38.02 13.58 -36.03
C TRP A 631 38.50 12.96 -34.71
N MET A 632 39.76 12.48 -34.65
CA MET A 632 40.33 11.95 -33.40
C MET A 632 40.57 13.02 -32.34
N ALA A 633 40.98 14.24 -32.72
CA ALA A 633 41.13 15.34 -31.77
C ALA A 633 39.77 15.79 -31.17
N SER A 634 38.71 15.75 -31.98
CA SER A 634 37.36 16.09 -31.53
C SER A 634 36.76 15.02 -30.61
N ALA A 635 37.04 13.74 -30.88
CA ALA A 635 36.61 12.63 -30.03
C ALA A 635 37.34 12.59 -28.66
N LEU A 636 38.60 13.04 -28.60
CA LEU A 636 39.37 13.10 -27.35
C LEU A 636 38.88 14.23 -26.42
N ILE A 637 38.47 15.37 -26.98
CA ILE A 637 37.98 16.53 -26.20
C ILE A 637 36.58 16.26 -25.62
N ILE A 638 35.71 15.55 -26.34
CA ILE A 638 34.37 15.17 -25.85
C ILE A 638 34.46 14.14 -24.71
N ASN A 639 35.45 13.25 -24.71
CA ASN A 639 35.59 12.23 -23.67
C ASN A 639 36.19 12.78 -22.36
N ILE A 640 37.05 13.80 -22.42
CA ILE A 640 37.66 14.42 -21.23
C ILE A 640 36.63 15.29 -20.47
N GLN A 641 35.63 15.83 -21.17
CA GLN A 641 34.59 16.67 -20.56
C GLN A 641 33.52 15.86 -19.79
N PHE A 642 33.40 14.55 -20.03
CA PHE A 642 32.51 13.66 -19.29
C PHE A 642 33.13 13.06 -18.02
N THR A 643 34.45 13.18 -17.83
CA THR A 643 35.17 12.64 -16.65
C THR A 643 35.40 13.65 -15.52
N SER A 644 34.92 14.89 -15.67
CA SER A 644 35.11 15.95 -14.66
C SER A 644 33.79 16.55 -14.19
N ILE A 645 32.81 15.70 -13.86
CA ILE A 645 31.70 16.05 -12.97
C ILE A 645 32.02 15.36 -11.64
N PRO A 646 32.17 16.09 -10.52
CA PRO A 646 32.40 15.46 -9.24
C PRO A 646 31.11 14.78 -8.77
N TRP A 647 31.21 13.49 -8.45
CA TRP A 647 30.26 12.78 -7.59
C TRP A 647 31.00 12.38 -6.31
#